data_AF-C5DLN2-F1
#
_entry.id   AF-C5DLN2-F1
#
_cell.length_a   1.000
_cell.length_b   1.000
_cell.length_c   1.000
_cell.angle_alpha   90.00
_cell.angle_beta   90.00
_cell.angle_gamma   90.00
#
_symmetry.space_group_name_H-M   'P 1'
#
loop_
_entity.id
_entity.type
_entity.pdbx_description
1 polymer ?
#
loop_
_entity_poly.entity_id
_entity_poly.type
_entity_poly.pdbx_seq_one_letter_code
_entity_poly.pdbx_strand_id
1 'polypeptide(L)'
;MSFGRRPSLSNDLISEDPNAPHVPRLTRRLTGFLPQEIKAIETTIPAQSREIWNKHKVQKFNTADEFQERFISHVEWTLARSLYNCDDLAAYQATSQSVRDNLVIDWNKTQQRQTARDPKRVYYLSLEFLMGRALDNALINMRTDTDVRDVGDTDETLTKGNTSREMIKNAMNELGFKLEDILDEEPDAALGNGGLGRLAACFVDSMATGNYPAWGYGLRYQYGIFAQKIINGYQVETPDYWLNFTNPWEIERAEIQVPINFYGYVDRGQNEKSTLEPSDWIGGERVLAVPYDMPIPGFKTSTVNNLRLWSAKPTTEFDFKKFNNGDYKNSVEEQQRAESITAVLYPNDNFLQGKELRLKQQYFWCAASLHDIVRRFKKGKRAWSEFPDAIAIQINDTHPTLAIVELQRILVDLEKLDWHEAWKIVTSTFAFTNHTVMQEALEKWPISLLGRLLPRHLEIIYDINWFFLQDVEKKFPHDMDLLSRVSVIEESSQERQVRMAYLAIIGSHKVNGVAELHSDLIKTTIFKDFVKIYGSNKFTNVTNGITPRRWLKQANPKLAQLISETINDPEDNYLLDMSKLTQLSKYAEDEKFQKKWNDVKQFNKQRLADLIKKLNNGVDIIERDHIRNTLFDIQVKRIHEYKRQQMNIFGVIHRYLTMKELLQSGASIEEVVKKYPRKVSIFGGKSAPGYYMAKLIIKLINSVADVVNNDKEIQDLLKVYFIPDYNVSKAEIITPASDLSEHISTAGTEASGTSNMKFVMNGGLIIGTVDGANVEITREIGEDNIFLFGNLAENVDELRYKHQFHNEGVPASLAKVLDAMQNGAFSPQNHSEFMPLIDSIKSHGDYYLVSDDFEAYISTQELVDQVYHKDKKEWLKKSILSVANIGFFSSDRCIEEYADTIWNAEPVKPE
;
A
#
# COMPACT_ATOMS: atom_id res chain seq x y z
N MET A 1 -56.76 -39.19 9.64
CA MET A 1 -56.81 -37.78 10.06
C MET A 1 -55.39 -37.33 10.31
N SER A 2 -54.86 -36.51 9.41
CA SER A 2 -53.51 -35.95 9.40
C SER A 2 -53.67 -34.44 9.32
N PHE A 3 -52.97 -33.68 10.16
CA PHE A 3 -52.78 -32.25 9.97
C PHE A 3 -51.36 -31.86 10.43
N GLY A 4 -50.44 -31.84 9.49
CA GLY A 4 -49.21 -31.04 9.56
C GLY A 4 -49.47 -29.70 8.88
N ARG A 5 -49.22 -28.59 9.60
CA ARG A 5 -49.22 -27.24 9.04
C ARG A 5 -47.81 -26.89 8.54
N ARG A 6 -47.67 -26.67 7.23
CA ARG A 6 -46.57 -25.90 6.62
C ARG A 6 -46.98 -24.41 6.59
N PRO A 7 -46.06 -23.44 6.78
CA PRO A 7 -46.35 -22.03 6.52
C PRO A 7 -46.33 -21.77 5.00
N SER A 8 -47.33 -21.03 4.51
CA SER A 8 -47.51 -20.66 3.12
C SER A 8 -46.51 -19.60 2.67
N LEU A 9 -45.76 -19.89 1.60
CA LEU A 9 -45.12 -18.88 0.76
C LEU A 9 -45.62 -19.09 -0.67
N SER A 10 -46.74 -18.45 -0.99
CA SER A 10 -47.16 -18.21 -2.37
C SER A 10 -48.08 -16.98 -2.36
N ASN A 11 -47.51 -15.82 -2.70
CA ASN A 11 -48.30 -14.73 -3.24
C ASN A 11 -48.73 -15.17 -4.65
N ASP A 12 -49.92 -15.76 -4.75
CA ASP A 12 -50.60 -15.92 -6.02
C ASP A 12 -51.22 -14.58 -6.47
N LEU A 13 -51.35 -14.44 -7.79
CA LEU A 13 -52.19 -13.51 -8.56
C LEU A 13 -51.50 -12.31 -9.22
N ILE A 14 -50.64 -12.61 -10.22
CA ILE A 14 -50.84 -12.07 -11.57
C ILE A 14 -50.72 -13.25 -12.54
N SER A 15 -51.84 -13.70 -13.12
CA SER A 15 -51.81 -14.63 -14.25
C SER A 15 -51.23 -13.90 -15.46
N GLU A 16 -50.04 -14.27 -15.92
CA GLU A 16 -49.49 -13.80 -17.18
C GLU A 16 -50.44 -14.21 -18.32
N ASP A 17 -50.78 -13.27 -19.21
CA ASP A 17 -51.57 -13.52 -20.41
C ASP A 17 -50.84 -14.58 -21.27
N PRO A 18 -51.46 -15.73 -21.59
CA PRO A 18 -50.83 -16.78 -22.41
C PRO A 18 -50.50 -16.33 -23.83
N ASN A 19 -51.01 -15.17 -24.29
CA ASN A 19 -50.64 -14.54 -25.55
C ASN A 19 -49.60 -13.42 -25.40
N ALA A 20 -49.10 -13.14 -24.19
CA ALA A 20 -48.01 -12.20 -24.01
C ALA A 20 -46.74 -12.74 -24.67
N PRO A 21 -45.98 -11.93 -25.43
CA PRO A 21 -44.69 -12.34 -25.96
C PRO A 21 -43.82 -12.87 -24.82
N HIS A 22 -43.32 -14.11 -24.95
CA HIS A 22 -42.45 -14.68 -23.92
C HIS A 22 -41.11 -13.93 -23.90
N VAL A 23 -41.01 -12.90 -23.07
CA VAL A 23 -39.78 -12.13 -22.88
C VAL A 23 -38.84 -12.99 -22.03
N PRO A 24 -37.63 -13.34 -22.51
CA PRO A 24 -36.68 -14.09 -21.71
C PRO A 24 -36.33 -13.32 -20.44
N ARG A 25 -36.52 -13.95 -19.27
CA ARG A 25 -36.03 -13.38 -18.00
C ARG A 25 -34.52 -13.55 -17.94
N LEU A 26 -33.78 -12.56 -18.42
CA LEU A 26 -32.31 -12.54 -18.32
C LEU A 26 -31.91 -12.50 -16.84
N THR A 27 -31.03 -13.42 -16.43
CA THR A 27 -30.43 -13.43 -15.09
C THR A 27 -29.02 -12.85 -15.16
N ARG A 28 -28.68 -11.96 -14.22
CA ARG A 28 -27.38 -11.28 -14.22
C ARG A 28 -26.25 -12.24 -13.89
N ARG A 29 -25.17 -12.19 -14.68
CA ARG A 29 -23.86 -12.76 -14.32
C ARG A 29 -22.85 -11.64 -14.09
N LEU A 30 -22.16 -11.70 -12.97
CA LEU A 30 -21.49 -10.54 -12.38
C LEU A 30 -20.12 -10.19 -12.97
N THR A 31 -19.57 -11.05 -13.83
CA THR A 31 -18.23 -10.88 -14.43
C THR A 31 -18.18 -11.37 -15.88
N GLY A 32 -19.24 -11.09 -16.67
CA GLY A 32 -19.35 -11.53 -18.06
C GLY A 32 -20.03 -12.90 -18.25
N PHE A 33 -20.37 -13.18 -19.50
CA PHE A 33 -21.02 -14.41 -19.98
C PHE A 33 -20.03 -15.30 -20.74
N LEU A 34 -20.21 -16.62 -20.69
CA LEU A 34 -19.45 -17.51 -21.58
C LEU A 34 -19.86 -17.28 -23.05
N PRO A 35 -18.98 -17.47 -24.03
CA PRO A 35 -19.31 -17.23 -25.44
C PRO A 35 -20.54 -18.02 -25.94
N GLN A 36 -20.72 -19.24 -25.45
CA GLN A 36 -21.88 -20.09 -25.76
C GLN A 36 -23.19 -19.51 -25.19
N GLU A 37 -23.12 -18.91 -24.00
CA GLU A 37 -24.27 -18.30 -23.34
C GLU A 37 -24.72 -17.03 -24.07
N ILE A 38 -23.77 -16.21 -24.53
CA ILE A 38 -24.07 -15.03 -25.35
C ILE A 38 -24.83 -15.43 -26.61
N LYS A 39 -24.31 -16.42 -27.36
CA LYS A 39 -24.98 -16.92 -28.57
C LYS A 39 -26.39 -17.42 -28.30
N ALA A 40 -26.59 -18.19 -27.22
CA ALA A 40 -27.91 -18.69 -26.85
C ALA A 40 -28.86 -17.56 -26.47
N ILE A 41 -28.43 -16.64 -25.59
CA ILE A 41 -29.24 -15.50 -25.14
C ILE A 41 -29.60 -14.59 -26.31
N GLU A 42 -28.65 -14.29 -27.20
CA GLU A 42 -28.85 -13.37 -28.30
C GLU A 42 -29.96 -13.83 -29.26
N THR A 43 -30.08 -15.15 -29.49
CA THR A 43 -31.17 -15.70 -30.31
C THR A 43 -32.55 -15.56 -29.67
N THR A 44 -32.62 -15.40 -28.35
CA THR A 44 -33.88 -15.26 -27.61
C THR A 44 -34.34 -13.82 -27.44
N ILE A 45 -33.43 -12.83 -27.56
CA ILE A 45 -33.79 -11.41 -27.41
C ILE A 45 -34.45 -10.92 -28.71
N PRO A 46 -35.66 -10.35 -28.65
CA PRO A 46 -36.34 -9.81 -29.84
C PRO A 46 -35.45 -8.83 -30.61
N ALA A 47 -35.46 -8.91 -31.94
CA ALA A 47 -34.60 -8.10 -32.81
C ALA A 47 -34.80 -6.59 -32.56
N GLN A 48 -36.05 -6.15 -32.40
CA GLN A 48 -36.39 -4.76 -32.07
C GLN A 48 -35.77 -4.32 -30.74
N SER A 49 -35.78 -5.19 -29.72
CA SER A 49 -35.13 -4.89 -28.44
C SER A 49 -33.62 -4.75 -28.61
N ARG A 50 -32.97 -5.65 -29.35
CA ARG A 50 -31.53 -5.55 -29.64
C ARG A 50 -31.17 -4.25 -30.36
N GLU A 51 -31.98 -3.85 -31.34
CA GLU A 51 -31.79 -2.61 -32.08
C GLU A 51 -31.88 -1.37 -31.18
N ILE A 52 -32.89 -1.30 -30.30
CA ILE A 52 -33.04 -0.20 -29.33
C ILE A 52 -31.84 -0.15 -28.38
N TRP A 53 -31.45 -1.28 -27.80
CA TRP A 53 -30.29 -1.34 -26.90
C TRP A 53 -28.98 -0.96 -27.60
N ASN A 54 -28.77 -1.40 -28.84
CA ASN A 54 -27.58 -1.04 -29.61
C ASN A 54 -27.56 0.45 -29.98
N LYS A 55 -28.72 1.02 -30.34
CA LYS A 55 -28.86 2.44 -30.68
C LYS A 55 -28.57 3.36 -29.49
N HIS A 56 -28.98 2.97 -28.28
CA HIS A 56 -28.82 3.77 -27.06
C HIS A 56 -27.68 3.30 -26.15
N LYS A 57 -26.81 2.42 -26.66
CA LYS A 57 -25.65 1.94 -25.90
C LYS A 57 -24.72 3.10 -25.59
N VAL A 58 -24.47 3.31 -24.30
CA VAL A 58 -23.53 4.34 -23.81
C VAL A 58 -22.16 4.13 -24.44
N GLN A 59 -21.61 5.18 -25.05
CA GLN A 59 -20.26 5.21 -25.61
C GLN A 59 -19.28 5.79 -24.61
N LYS A 60 -17.98 5.79 -24.91
CA LYS A 60 -17.03 6.60 -24.11
C LYS A 60 -17.11 8.05 -24.58
N PHE A 61 -16.91 9.00 -23.67
CA PHE A 61 -16.59 10.36 -24.12
C PHE A 61 -15.14 10.39 -24.64
N ASN A 62 -14.94 11.07 -25.77
CA ASN A 62 -13.67 11.27 -26.45
C ASN A 62 -13.36 12.76 -26.70
N THR A 63 -14.32 13.66 -26.49
CA THR A 63 -14.13 15.12 -26.63
C THR A 63 -14.43 15.86 -25.32
N ALA A 64 -14.01 17.13 -25.24
CA ALA A 64 -14.31 18.01 -24.12
C ALA A 64 -15.83 18.21 -23.97
N ASP A 65 -16.55 18.48 -25.06
CA ASP A 65 -18.01 18.68 -25.07
C ASP A 65 -18.76 17.46 -24.51
N GLU A 66 -18.40 16.25 -24.94
CA GLU A 66 -19.01 15.01 -24.44
C GLU A 66 -18.76 14.79 -22.94
N PHE A 67 -17.60 15.22 -22.44
CA PHE A 67 -17.31 15.23 -21.01
C PHE A 67 -18.15 16.28 -20.27
N GLN A 68 -18.26 17.50 -20.80
CA GLN A 68 -19.06 18.57 -20.21
C GLN A 68 -20.54 18.18 -20.11
N GLU A 69 -21.11 17.55 -21.15
CA GLU A 69 -22.47 17.03 -21.13
C GLU A 69 -22.69 16.05 -19.97
N ARG A 70 -21.75 15.12 -19.75
CA ARG A 70 -21.82 14.18 -18.62
C ARG A 70 -21.65 14.85 -17.28
N PHE A 71 -20.69 15.76 -17.17
CA PHE A 71 -20.45 16.51 -15.95
C PHE A 71 -21.73 17.24 -15.53
N ILE A 72 -22.33 18.02 -16.45
CA ILE A 72 -23.58 18.75 -16.21
C ILE A 72 -24.71 17.77 -15.88
N SER A 73 -24.81 16.65 -16.60
CA SER A 73 -25.80 15.62 -16.31
C SER A 73 -25.64 15.04 -14.90
N HIS A 74 -24.42 14.82 -14.41
CA HIS A 74 -24.22 14.36 -13.04
C HIS A 74 -24.55 15.46 -12.02
N VAL A 75 -24.18 16.72 -12.28
CA VAL A 75 -24.56 17.85 -11.42
C VAL A 75 -26.09 17.95 -11.29
N GLU A 76 -26.82 17.93 -12.40
CA GLU A 76 -28.27 18.14 -12.40
C GLU A 76 -29.07 16.91 -11.95
N TRP A 77 -28.70 15.71 -12.41
CA TRP A 77 -29.50 14.51 -12.20
C TRP A 77 -29.01 13.63 -11.05
N THR A 78 -27.69 13.48 -10.90
CA THR A 78 -27.13 12.60 -9.86
C THR A 78 -27.00 13.34 -8.53
N LEU A 79 -26.49 14.57 -8.56
CA LEU A 79 -26.28 15.39 -7.38
C LEU A 79 -27.49 16.27 -7.04
N ALA A 80 -28.48 16.35 -7.94
CA ALA A 80 -29.66 17.21 -7.81
C ALA A 80 -29.28 18.69 -7.51
N ARG A 81 -28.26 19.18 -8.20
CA ARG A 81 -27.74 20.54 -8.11
C ARG A 81 -27.97 21.29 -9.43
N SER A 82 -27.46 22.52 -9.50
CA SER A 82 -27.55 23.41 -10.65
C SER A 82 -26.24 24.20 -10.76
N LEU A 83 -26.10 24.98 -11.83
CA LEU A 83 -24.99 25.93 -11.97
C LEU A 83 -24.79 26.82 -10.73
N TYR A 84 -25.87 27.26 -10.09
CA TYR A 84 -25.82 28.23 -8.99
C TYR A 84 -25.33 27.67 -7.66
N ASN A 85 -25.27 26.35 -7.50
CA ASN A 85 -24.85 25.68 -6.26
C ASN A 85 -23.91 24.48 -6.51
N CYS A 86 -23.24 24.45 -7.66
CA CYS A 86 -22.16 23.51 -7.93
C CYS A 86 -20.86 24.08 -7.33
N ASP A 87 -20.56 23.68 -6.08
CA ASP A 87 -19.28 23.96 -5.44
C ASP A 87 -18.19 22.98 -5.90
N ASP A 88 -16.95 23.17 -5.44
CA ASP A 88 -15.81 22.33 -5.84
C ASP A 88 -16.01 20.85 -5.46
N LEU A 89 -16.67 20.58 -4.33
CA LEU A 89 -17.01 19.22 -3.91
C LEU A 89 -18.00 18.56 -4.88
N ALA A 90 -19.04 19.27 -5.29
CA ALA A 90 -19.97 18.80 -6.31
C ALA A 90 -19.29 18.62 -7.67
N ALA A 91 -18.40 19.54 -8.04
CA ALA A 91 -17.59 19.42 -9.25
C ALA A 91 -16.68 18.18 -9.21
N TYR A 92 -16.06 17.90 -8.06
CA TYR A 92 -15.29 16.66 -7.84
C TYR A 92 -16.16 15.42 -8.00
N GLN A 93 -17.34 15.38 -7.37
CA GLN A 93 -18.24 14.23 -7.46
C GLN A 93 -18.71 14.00 -8.90
N ALA A 94 -19.12 15.06 -9.61
CA ALA A 94 -19.59 14.97 -10.99
C ALA A 94 -18.46 14.60 -11.97
N THR A 95 -17.26 15.15 -11.79
CA THR A 95 -16.07 14.79 -12.58
C THR A 95 -15.71 13.33 -12.36
N SER A 96 -15.65 12.87 -11.11
CA SER A 96 -15.31 11.50 -10.76
C SER A 96 -16.32 10.49 -11.29
N GLN A 97 -17.62 10.80 -11.22
CA GLN A 97 -18.69 9.98 -11.80
C GLN A 97 -18.58 9.90 -13.32
N SER A 98 -18.34 11.04 -13.99
CA SER A 98 -18.15 11.09 -15.44
C SER A 98 -16.98 10.21 -15.89
N VAL A 99 -15.82 10.32 -15.22
CA VAL A 99 -14.64 9.50 -15.50
C VAL A 99 -14.91 8.02 -15.21
N ARG A 100 -15.57 7.72 -14.08
CA ARG A 100 -15.97 6.34 -13.72
C ARG A 100 -16.86 5.72 -14.79
N ASP A 101 -17.78 6.46 -15.40
CA ASP A 101 -18.63 5.92 -16.45
C ASP A 101 -17.82 5.42 -17.66
N ASN A 102 -16.78 6.17 -18.07
CA ASN A 102 -15.83 5.69 -19.08
C ASN A 102 -15.08 4.43 -18.61
N LEU A 103 -14.61 4.41 -17.37
CA LEU A 103 -13.91 3.25 -16.80
C LEU A 103 -14.81 2.02 -16.71
N VAL A 104 -16.10 2.17 -16.40
CA VAL A 104 -17.07 1.07 -16.30
C VAL A 104 -17.29 0.41 -17.66
N ILE A 105 -17.30 1.18 -18.75
CA ILE A 105 -17.41 0.62 -20.11
C ILE A 105 -16.23 -0.32 -20.38
N ASP A 106 -15.01 0.14 -20.13
CA ASP A 106 -13.80 -0.65 -20.40
C ASP A 106 -13.56 -1.77 -19.37
N TRP A 107 -14.01 -1.59 -18.12
CA TRP A 107 -14.06 -2.63 -17.09
C TRP A 107 -14.96 -3.78 -17.54
N ASN A 108 -16.18 -3.48 -18.01
CA ASN A 108 -17.11 -4.50 -18.51
C ASN A 108 -16.52 -5.26 -19.70
N LYS A 109 -15.90 -4.56 -20.65
CA LYS A 109 -15.20 -5.18 -21.79
C LYS A 109 -14.04 -6.06 -21.33
N THR A 110 -13.24 -5.60 -20.38
CA THR A 110 -12.11 -6.34 -19.82
C THR A 110 -12.58 -7.61 -19.13
N GLN A 111 -13.59 -7.52 -18.27
CA GLN A 111 -14.15 -8.69 -17.57
C GLN A 111 -14.78 -9.69 -18.55
N GLN A 112 -15.48 -9.20 -19.58
CA GLN A 112 -16.04 -10.05 -20.63
C GLN A 112 -14.94 -10.74 -21.46
N ARG A 113 -13.87 -10.01 -21.83
CA ARG A 113 -12.72 -10.56 -22.57
C ARG A 113 -12.04 -11.67 -21.79
N GLN A 114 -11.76 -11.42 -20.50
CA GLN A 114 -11.13 -12.41 -19.61
C GLN A 114 -12.05 -13.62 -19.38
N THR A 115 -13.37 -13.44 -19.35
CA THR A 115 -14.31 -14.57 -19.23
C THR A 115 -14.44 -15.37 -20.53
N ALA A 116 -14.37 -14.70 -21.69
CA ALA A 116 -14.45 -15.37 -22.99
C ALA A 116 -13.16 -16.14 -23.34
N ARG A 117 -12.00 -15.58 -23.03
CA ARG A 117 -10.68 -16.20 -23.33
C ARG A 117 -10.21 -17.17 -22.24
N ASP A 118 -10.78 -17.08 -21.04
CA ASP A 118 -10.50 -17.95 -19.90
C ASP A 118 -8.99 -18.19 -19.62
N PRO A 119 -8.19 -17.12 -19.50
CA PRO A 119 -6.75 -17.21 -19.22
C PRO A 119 -6.51 -17.67 -17.78
N LYS A 120 -5.26 -18.03 -17.46
CA LYS A 120 -4.82 -18.08 -16.07
C LYS A 120 -4.98 -16.69 -15.44
N ARG A 121 -5.58 -16.60 -14.25
CA ARG A 121 -5.83 -15.34 -13.54
C ARG A 121 -4.99 -15.25 -12.27
N VAL A 122 -4.53 -14.03 -11.97
CA VAL A 122 -3.76 -13.74 -10.76
C VAL A 122 -4.65 -13.06 -9.72
N TYR A 123 -4.59 -13.51 -8.46
CA TYR A 123 -5.26 -12.87 -7.34
C TYR A 123 -4.25 -12.44 -6.30
N TYR A 124 -4.14 -11.13 -6.11
CA TYR A 124 -3.23 -10.53 -5.16
C TYR A 124 -3.98 -10.24 -3.86
N LEU A 125 -3.68 -11.02 -2.81
CA LEU A 125 -4.29 -10.86 -1.51
C LEU A 125 -3.39 -9.98 -0.63
N SER A 126 -3.85 -8.76 -0.34
CA SER A 126 -3.21 -7.85 0.62
C SER A 126 -4.20 -7.33 1.66
N LEU A 127 -3.76 -7.26 2.91
CA LEU A 127 -4.56 -6.66 4.00
C LEU A 127 -4.64 -5.12 3.87
N GLU A 128 -3.68 -4.51 3.17
CA GLU A 128 -3.69 -3.07 2.89
C GLU A 128 -3.50 -2.75 1.40
N PHE A 129 -4.17 -1.69 0.94
CA PHE A 129 -3.98 -1.04 -0.35
C PHE A 129 -3.94 0.47 -0.15
N LEU A 130 -2.76 1.07 -0.22
CA LEU A 130 -2.58 2.50 0.01
C LEU A 130 -2.82 3.26 -1.33
N MET A 131 -4.07 3.29 -1.78
CA MET A 131 -4.44 3.74 -3.14
C MET A 131 -4.13 5.22 -3.39
N GLY A 132 -4.34 6.06 -2.36
CA GLY A 132 -4.31 7.52 -2.49
C GLY A 132 -5.57 8.05 -3.16
N ARG A 133 -5.47 9.24 -3.76
CA ARG A 133 -6.49 9.85 -4.62
C ARG A 133 -6.54 9.16 -5.99
N ALA A 134 -7.73 8.86 -6.49
CA ALA A 134 -7.94 8.13 -7.73
C ALA A 134 -8.11 9.05 -8.95
N LEU A 135 -8.65 10.26 -8.79
CA LEU A 135 -9.06 11.11 -9.91
C LEU A 135 -7.90 11.39 -10.89
N ASP A 136 -6.82 12.02 -10.43
CA ASP A 136 -5.71 12.40 -11.32
C ASP A 136 -5.04 11.19 -11.98
N ASN A 137 -4.96 10.06 -11.26
CA ASN A 137 -4.44 8.82 -11.81
C ASN A 137 -5.35 8.24 -12.89
N ALA A 138 -6.66 8.29 -12.70
CA ALA A 138 -7.63 7.90 -13.71
C ALA A 138 -7.55 8.82 -14.93
N LEU A 139 -7.38 10.14 -14.74
CA LEU A 139 -7.20 11.09 -15.84
C LEU A 139 -5.95 10.78 -16.67
N ILE A 140 -4.83 10.43 -16.03
CA ILE A 140 -3.57 10.06 -16.72
C ILE A 140 -3.68 8.71 -17.45
N ASN A 141 -4.34 7.71 -16.85
CA ASN A 141 -4.38 6.36 -17.38
C ASN A 141 -5.55 6.11 -18.37
N MET A 142 -6.62 6.90 -18.29
CA MET A 142 -7.79 6.73 -19.15
C MET A 142 -7.45 7.03 -20.59
N ARG A 143 -7.48 6.00 -21.44
CA ARG A 143 -7.37 6.17 -22.89
C ARG A 143 -8.62 6.83 -23.45
N THR A 144 -8.46 7.95 -24.15
CA THR A 144 -9.46 8.52 -25.05
C THR A 144 -8.95 8.41 -26.49
N ASP A 145 -9.85 8.28 -27.47
CA ASP A 145 -9.47 8.27 -28.89
C ASP A 145 -9.39 9.71 -29.47
N THR A 146 -9.18 10.72 -28.61
CA THR A 146 -9.12 12.15 -28.95
C THR A 146 -7.97 12.45 -29.93
N ASP A 147 -8.28 13.06 -31.07
CA ASP A 147 -7.27 13.59 -31.99
C ASP A 147 -6.59 14.81 -31.35
N VAL A 148 -5.28 14.95 -31.51
CA VAL A 148 -4.48 16.07 -30.95
C VAL A 148 -5.01 17.44 -31.39
N ARG A 149 -5.75 17.48 -32.52
CA ARG A 149 -6.38 18.70 -33.05
C ARG A 149 -7.61 19.19 -32.28
N ASP A 150 -8.23 18.33 -31.47
CA ASP A 150 -9.42 18.68 -30.67
C ASP A 150 -9.06 19.18 -29.27
N VAL A 151 -7.76 19.24 -28.94
CA VAL A 151 -7.22 19.94 -27.77
C VAL A 151 -7.01 21.38 -28.22
N GLY A 152 -7.98 22.26 -27.95
CA GLY A 152 -8.00 23.65 -28.46
C GLY A 152 -6.70 24.44 -28.27
N ASP A 153 -6.56 25.57 -28.99
CA ASP A 153 -5.40 26.46 -28.97
C ASP A 153 -4.98 26.80 -27.53
N THR A 154 -3.93 26.13 -27.05
CA THR A 154 -3.31 26.39 -25.75
C THR A 154 -1.90 26.91 -25.96
N ASP A 155 -1.46 27.76 -25.04
CA ASP A 155 -0.10 28.28 -24.95
C ASP A 155 0.93 27.15 -25.19
N GLU A 156 1.95 27.41 -26.03
CA GLU A 156 2.87 26.45 -26.68
C GLU A 156 3.76 25.57 -25.75
N THR A 157 3.33 25.23 -24.53
CA THR A 157 4.21 24.71 -23.46
C THR A 157 3.73 23.47 -22.72
N LEU A 158 2.68 22.75 -23.15
CA LEU A 158 2.29 21.46 -22.56
C LEU A 158 2.08 20.39 -23.66
N THR A 159 2.71 19.23 -23.47
CA THR A 159 2.90 18.15 -24.46
C THR A 159 1.61 17.58 -25.06
N LYS A 160 1.67 17.25 -26.36
CA LYS A 160 0.66 16.51 -27.16
C LYS A 160 0.30 15.09 -26.66
N GLY A 161 0.97 14.57 -25.62
CA GLY A 161 0.91 13.16 -25.20
C GLY A 161 0.00 12.81 -24.01
N ASN A 162 -0.63 13.78 -23.33
CA ASN A 162 -1.53 13.51 -22.20
C ASN A 162 -2.95 14.04 -22.47
N THR A 163 -3.60 13.46 -23.48
CA THR A 163 -4.79 14.02 -24.12
C THR A 163 -5.99 14.12 -23.19
N SER A 164 -6.25 13.10 -22.37
CA SER A 164 -7.43 13.04 -21.48
C SER A 164 -7.39 14.05 -20.34
N ARG A 165 -6.26 14.12 -19.61
CA ARG A 165 -6.11 15.02 -18.46
C ARG A 165 -6.19 16.49 -18.88
N GLU A 166 -5.48 16.86 -19.95
CA GLU A 166 -5.49 18.24 -20.45
C GLU A 166 -6.82 18.62 -21.11
N MET A 167 -7.46 17.69 -21.85
CA MET A 167 -8.81 17.87 -22.37
C MET A 167 -9.81 18.14 -21.23
N ILE A 168 -9.78 17.33 -20.17
CA ILE A 168 -10.67 17.51 -19.01
C ILE A 168 -10.32 18.80 -18.26
N LYS A 169 -9.04 19.13 -18.10
CA LYS A 169 -8.63 20.39 -17.50
C LYS A 169 -9.21 21.60 -18.24
N ASN A 170 -9.13 21.61 -19.58
CA ASN A 170 -9.69 22.67 -20.40
C ASN A 170 -11.22 22.71 -20.28
N ALA A 171 -11.88 21.56 -20.35
CA ALA A 171 -13.32 21.45 -20.17
C ALA A 171 -13.78 21.98 -18.80
N MET A 172 -13.04 21.67 -17.72
CA MET A 172 -13.32 22.19 -16.38
C MET A 172 -13.12 23.71 -16.31
N ASN A 173 -12.09 24.26 -16.95
CA ASN A 173 -11.87 25.72 -16.99
C ASN A 173 -13.04 26.44 -17.69
N GLU A 174 -13.55 25.88 -18.79
CA GLU A 174 -14.73 26.42 -19.50
C GLU A 174 -16.00 26.33 -18.65
N LEU A 175 -16.14 25.30 -17.81
CA LEU A 175 -17.21 25.15 -16.83
C LEU A 175 -17.04 26.06 -15.59
N GLY A 176 -15.90 26.76 -15.47
CA GLY A 176 -15.63 27.72 -14.38
C GLY A 176 -14.84 27.15 -13.19
N PHE A 177 -14.23 25.97 -13.32
CA PHE A 177 -13.47 25.33 -12.24
C PHE A 177 -12.01 25.09 -12.60
N LYS A 178 -11.12 25.17 -11.61
CA LYS A 178 -9.72 24.74 -11.77
C LYS A 178 -9.59 23.28 -11.38
N LEU A 179 -9.00 22.47 -12.25
CA LEU A 179 -8.82 21.04 -11.99
C LEU A 179 -8.03 20.80 -10.70
N GLU A 180 -7.03 21.63 -10.39
CA GLU A 180 -6.23 21.51 -9.18
C GLU A 180 -7.04 21.70 -7.89
N ASP A 181 -8.05 22.59 -7.90
CA ASP A 181 -8.95 22.81 -6.75
C ASP A 181 -9.87 21.60 -6.58
N ILE A 182 -10.39 21.05 -7.69
CA ILE A 182 -11.22 19.83 -7.70
C ILE A 182 -10.45 18.61 -7.17
N LEU A 183 -9.20 18.44 -7.58
CA LEU A 183 -8.34 17.34 -7.14
C LEU A 183 -8.08 17.38 -5.62
N ASP A 184 -8.13 18.57 -5.02
CA ASP A 184 -7.89 18.76 -3.59
C ASP A 184 -9.08 18.35 -2.70
N GLU A 185 -10.29 18.30 -3.27
CA GLU A 185 -11.51 17.84 -2.59
C GLU A 185 -11.56 16.31 -2.39
N GLU A 186 -10.76 15.55 -3.13
CA GLU A 186 -10.73 14.09 -3.01
C GLU A 186 -10.04 13.65 -1.69
N PRO A 187 -10.70 12.87 -0.82
CA PRO A 187 -10.02 12.23 0.31
C PRO A 187 -9.16 11.05 -0.18
N ASP A 188 -7.97 10.85 0.40
CA ASP A 188 -7.21 9.62 0.20
C ASP A 188 -8.07 8.41 0.64
N ALA A 189 -8.11 7.34 -0.16
CA ALA A 189 -8.78 6.13 0.26
C ALA A 189 -8.04 5.47 1.44
N ALA A 190 -8.68 5.42 2.61
CA ALA A 190 -8.10 4.92 3.86
C ALA A 190 -8.06 3.38 3.93
N LEU A 191 -7.55 2.75 2.87
CA LEU A 191 -7.54 1.30 2.66
C LEU A 191 -6.19 0.64 3.01
N GLY A 192 -5.22 1.42 3.49
CA GLY A 192 -3.89 0.95 3.84
C GLY A 192 -3.12 1.95 4.69
N ASN A 193 -1.92 1.57 5.14
CA ASN A 193 -1.09 2.41 6.00
C ASN A 193 0.36 2.53 5.49
N GLY A 194 1.01 1.40 5.20
CA GLY A 194 2.46 1.34 5.04
C GLY A 194 2.96 1.12 3.60
N GLY A 195 4.27 0.80 3.53
CA GLY A 195 4.92 0.42 2.28
C GLY A 195 4.36 -0.87 1.68
N LEU A 196 3.87 -1.81 2.50
CA LEU A 196 3.24 -3.06 2.05
C LEU A 196 2.00 -2.78 1.19
N GLY A 197 1.12 -1.90 1.65
CA GLY A 197 -0.09 -1.52 0.95
C GLY A 197 0.18 -0.59 -0.23
N ARG A 198 1.24 0.23 -0.17
CA ARG A 198 1.64 1.05 -1.32
C ARG A 198 2.28 0.23 -2.43
N LEU A 199 2.99 -0.86 -2.09
CA LEU A 199 3.48 -1.84 -3.05
C LEU A 199 2.30 -2.52 -3.76
N ALA A 200 1.32 -3.03 -3.01
CA ALA A 200 0.11 -3.62 -3.56
C ALA A 200 -0.62 -2.65 -4.51
N ALA A 201 -0.70 -1.37 -4.15
CA ALA A 201 -1.29 -0.33 -5.00
C ALA A 201 -0.47 -0.02 -6.27
N CYS A 202 0.86 -0.06 -6.23
CA CYS A 202 1.69 0.04 -7.45
C CYS A 202 1.55 -1.20 -8.35
N PHE A 203 1.40 -2.38 -7.75
CA PHE A 203 1.25 -3.64 -8.46
C PHE A 203 -0.08 -3.69 -9.22
N VAL A 204 -1.20 -3.27 -8.63
CA VAL A 204 -2.48 -3.26 -9.37
C VAL A 204 -2.48 -2.31 -10.58
N ASP A 205 -1.79 -1.17 -10.50
CA ASP A 205 -1.58 -0.26 -11.63
C ASP A 205 -0.71 -0.90 -12.74
N SER A 206 0.36 -1.59 -12.35
CA SER A 206 1.29 -2.24 -13.30
C SER A 206 0.68 -3.49 -13.93
N MET A 207 -0.11 -4.27 -13.18
CA MET A 207 -0.87 -5.41 -13.71
C MET A 207 -1.91 -4.95 -14.75
N ALA A 208 -2.59 -3.82 -14.52
CA ALA A 208 -3.52 -3.25 -15.50
C ALA A 208 -2.77 -2.75 -16.75
N THR A 209 -1.68 -2.01 -16.57
CA THR A 209 -0.84 -1.47 -17.65
C THR A 209 -0.23 -2.58 -18.52
N GLY A 210 0.32 -3.62 -17.89
CA GLY A 210 0.85 -4.82 -18.55
C GLY A 210 -0.20 -5.72 -19.18
N ASN A 211 -1.49 -5.42 -19.01
CA ASN A 211 -2.63 -6.22 -19.50
C ASN A 211 -2.74 -7.62 -18.87
N TYR A 212 -2.18 -7.83 -17.68
CA TYR A 212 -2.30 -9.10 -16.97
C TYR A 212 -3.73 -9.28 -16.42
N PRO A 213 -4.33 -10.47 -16.55
CA PRO A 213 -5.65 -10.77 -16.01
C PRO A 213 -5.60 -10.96 -14.49
N ALA A 214 -5.53 -9.85 -13.75
CA ALA A 214 -5.27 -9.86 -12.33
C ALA A 214 -6.23 -8.98 -11.52
N TRP A 215 -6.60 -9.44 -10.33
CA TRP A 215 -7.40 -8.68 -9.37
C TRP A 215 -6.70 -8.57 -8.01
N GLY A 216 -6.88 -7.43 -7.34
CA GLY A 216 -6.59 -7.28 -5.92
C GLY A 216 -7.80 -7.64 -5.06
N TYR A 217 -7.58 -8.26 -3.90
CA TYR A 217 -8.61 -8.48 -2.88
C TYR A 217 -8.18 -7.90 -1.54
N GLY A 218 -9.03 -7.10 -0.91
CA GLY A 218 -8.79 -6.48 0.39
C GLY A 218 -10.06 -6.25 1.21
N LEU A 219 -9.95 -5.47 2.28
CA LEU A 219 -11.07 -5.05 3.14
C LEU A 219 -11.43 -3.58 2.90
N ARG A 220 -12.72 -3.27 2.97
CA ARG A 220 -13.23 -1.90 2.86
C ARG A 220 -13.28 -1.25 4.24
N TYR A 221 -12.17 -0.71 4.70
CA TYR A 221 -12.09 -0.08 6.02
C TYR A 221 -12.90 1.22 6.10
N GLN A 222 -13.77 1.31 7.11
CA GLN A 222 -14.61 2.49 7.31
C GLN A 222 -13.81 3.70 7.80
N TYR A 223 -12.82 3.48 8.67
CA TYR A 223 -12.11 4.53 9.40
C TYR A 223 -10.58 4.48 9.23
N GLY A 224 -10.10 3.72 8.24
CA GLY A 224 -8.68 3.48 8.00
C GLY A 224 -7.94 2.91 9.21
N ILE A 225 -6.66 3.27 9.36
CA ILE A 225 -5.91 3.02 10.60
C ILE A 225 -6.25 4.10 11.64
N PHE A 226 -6.04 5.36 11.28
CA PHE A 226 -6.46 6.61 11.93
C PHE A 226 -5.93 7.80 11.10
N ALA A 227 -6.58 8.96 11.23
CA ALA A 227 -6.06 10.26 10.85
C ALA A 227 -5.27 10.87 12.02
N GLN A 228 -4.07 11.37 11.73
CA GLN A 228 -3.18 11.95 12.74
C GLN A 228 -3.45 13.44 12.91
N LYS A 229 -3.59 13.91 14.14
CA LYS A 229 -3.49 15.34 14.47
C LYS A 229 -2.30 15.58 15.39
N ILE A 230 -1.65 16.73 15.26
CA ILE A 230 -0.61 17.16 16.21
C ILE A 230 -1.21 18.22 17.13
N ILE A 231 -1.34 17.91 18.41
CA ILE A 231 -1.91 18.79 19.44
C ILE A 231 -0.87 18.94 20.55
N ASN A 232 -0.41 20.17 20.81
CA ASN A 232 0.65 20.47 21.79
C ASN A 232 1.93 19.64 21.57
N GLY A 233 2.27 19.40 20.31
CA GLY A 233 3.41 18.59 19.87
C GLY A 233 3.18 17.07 19.90
N TYR A 234 2.04 16.57 20.40
CA TYR A 234 1.75 15.14 20.45
C TYR A 234 0.87 14.67 19.30
N GLN A 235 1.10 13.44 18.85
CA GLN A 235 0.16 12.72 18.00
C GLN A 235 -1.12 12.38 18.79
N VAL A 236 -2.25 12.77 18.22
CA VAL A 236 -3.60 12.36 18.63
C VAL A 236 -4.27 11.64 17.46
N GLU A 237 -4.74 10.43 17.71
CA GLU A 237 -5.46 9.63 16.73
C GLU A 237 -6.94 10.04 16.63
N THR A 238 -7.43 10.20 15.41
CA THR A 238 -8.85 10.41 15.10
C THR A 238 -9.29 9.45 14.00
N PRO A 239 -10.58 9.07 13.90
CA PRO A 239 -11.04 8.24 12.78
C PRO A 239 -10.83 8.96 11.43
N ASP A 240 -10.45 8.21 10.39
CA ASP A 240 -10.34 8.74 9.03
C ASP A 240 -11.69 8.66 8.32
N TYR A 241 -12.35 9.80 8.13
CA TYR A 241 -13.72 9.90 7.64
C TYR A 241 -13.84 9.98 6.10
N TRP A 242 -13.00 9.24 5.38
CA TRP A 242 -12.94 9.26 3.91
C TRP A 242 -14.25 8.85 3.19
N LEU A 243 -15.16 8.16 3.89
CA LEU A 243 -16.46 7.70 3.37
C LEU A 243 -17.65 8.58 3.78
N ASN A 244 -17.43 9.74 4.42
CA ASN A 244 -18.52 10.61 4.87
C ASN A 244 -19.40 11.11 3.71
N PHE A 245 -18.78 11.46 2.58
CA PHE A 245 -19.46 11.77 1.34
C PHE A 245 -19.16 10.60 0.41
N THR A 246 -20.16 9.76 0.16
CA THR A 246 -20.09 8.52 -0.67
C THR A 246 -18.92 8.48 -1.66
N ASN A 247 -18.15 7.38 -1.66
CA ASN A 247 -17.02 7.24 -2.57
C ASN A 247 -17.50 7.09 -4.03
N PRO A 248 -17.20 8.05 -4.94
CA PRO A 248 -17.69 8.00 -6.31
C PRO A 248 -17.02 6.91 -7.16
N TRP A 249 -15.91 6.31 -6.72
CA TRP A 249 -15.13 5.33 -7.48
C TRP A 249 -15.59 3.89 -7.30
N GLU A 250 -16.32 3.60 -6.22
CA GLU A 250 -16.75 2.25 -5.89
C GLU A 250 -18.02 1.85 -6.65
N ILE A 251 -18.18 0.55 -6.87
CA ILE A 251 -19.41 -0.05 -7.35
C ILE A 251 -19.83 -1.10 -6.33
N GLU A 252 -20.85 -0.78 -5.54
CA GLU A 252 -21.45 -1.72 -4.61
C GLU A 252 -22.09 -2.88 -5.39
N ARG A 253 -21.79 -4.12 -4.97
CA ARG A 253 -22.33 -5.34 -5.55
C ARG A 253 -23.22 -6.05 -4.53
N ALA A 254 -24.27 -5.38 -4.08
CA ALA A 254 -25.20 -5.88 -3.05
C ALA A 254 -25.81 -7.24 -3.39
N GLU A 255 -25.83 -7.61 -4.67
CA GLU A 255 -26.25 -8.92 -5.17
C GLU A 255 -25.27 -10.07 -4.85
N ILE A 256 -24.03 -9.78 -4.43
CA ILE A 256 -23.08 -10.76 -3.93
C ILE A 256 -23.02 -10.64 -2.42
N GLN A 257 -23.48 -11.67 -1.73
CA GLN A 257 -23.39 -11.75 -0.27
C GLN A 257 -22.83 -13.12 0.07
N VAL A 258 -21.61 -13.18 0.58
CA VAL A 258 -20.96 -14.44 0.95
C VAL A 258 -21.12 -14.64 2.45
N PRO A 259 -21.81 -15.71 2.91
CA PRO A 259 -21.89 -16.01 4.32
C PRO A 259 -20.55 -16.54 4.85
N ILE A 260 -20.04 -15.92 5.90
CA ILE A 260 -18.79 -16.31 6.57
C ILE A 260 -19.13 -16.72 8.01
N ASN A 261 -18.67 -17.91 8.42
CA ASN A 261 -18.90 -18.44 9.76
C ASN A 261 -17.71 -18.16 10.69
N PHE A 262 -17.98 -18.03 11.98
CA PHE A 262 -16.98 -18.06 13.06
C PHE A 262 -17.46 -18.98 14.19
N TYR A 263 -16.53 -19.41 15.04
CA TYR A 263 -16.76 -20.30 16.17
C TYR A 263 -17.45 -21.61 15.76
N GLY A 264 -18.26 -22.17 16.65
CA GLY A 264 -19.02 -23.40 16.39
C GLY A 264 -18.19 -24.64 16.66
N TYR A 265 -18.53 -25.73 15.97
CA TYR A 265 -17.88 -27.02 16.14
C TYR A 265 -17.87 -27.82 14.83
N VAL A 266 -16.98 -28.80 14.76
CA VAL A 266 -16.90 -29.74 13.63
C VAL A 266 -17.71 -30.98 13.97
N ASP A 267 -18.66 -31.32 13.11
CA ASP A 267 -19.43 -32.55 13.17
C ASP A 267 -18.92 -33.51 12.10
N ARG A 268 -18.61 -34.73 12.54
CA ARG A 268 -18.29 -35.87 11.68
C ARG A 268 -19.36 -36.89 12.00
N GLY A 269 -20.18 -37.25 11.02
CA GLY A 269 -21.28 -38.20 11.24
C GLY A 269 -20.80 -39.51 11.87
N GLN A 270 -21.72 -40.36 12.32
CA GLN A 270 -21.42 -41.54 13.15
C GLN A 270 -20.41 -42.56 12.55
N ASN A 271 -20.09 -42.47 11.25
CA ASN A 271 -19.22 -43.41 10.53
C ASN A 271 -17.83 -42.84 10.18
N GLU A 272 -17.61 -41.53 10.29
CA GLU A 272 -16.36 -40.87 9.91
C GLU A 272 -15.52 -40.57 11.16
N LYS A 273 -14.25 -41.00 11.16
CA LYS A 273 -13.38 -40.95 12.37
C LYS A 273 -12.12 -40.13 12.18
N SER A 274 -11.83 -39.69 10.96
CA SER A 274 -10.57 -39.01 10.63
C SER A 274 -10.79 -37.54 10.28
N THR A 275 -9.79 -36.72 10.57
CA THR A 275 -9.72 -35.30 10.17
C THR A 275 -9.59 -35.11 8.66
N LEU A 276 -9.14 -36.16 7.95
CA LEU A 276 -8.95 -36.21 6.50
C LEU A 276 -10.25 -36.33 5.70
N GLU A 277 -11.31 -36.84 6.33
CA GLU A 277 -12.60 -37.04 5.68
C GLU A 277 -13.39 -35.71 5.63
N PRO A 278 -14.25 -35.51 4.63
CA PRO A 278 -15.11 -34.33 4.55
C PRO A 278 -15.90 -34.14 5.84
N SER A 279 -15.74 -33.00 6.51
CA SER A 279 -16.40 -32.74 7.79
C SER A 279 -17.36 -31.55 7.69
N ASP A 280 -18.43 -31.55 8.49
CA ASP A 280 -19.38 -30.43 8.51
C ASP A 280 -19.01 -29.44 9.61
N TRP A 281 -18.63 -28.22 9.23
CA TRP A 281 -18.41 -27.14 10.20
C TRP A 281 -19.71 -26.39 10.46
N ILE A 282 -20.30 -26.64 11.64
CA ILE A 282 -21.51 -25.97 12.12
C ILE A 282 -21.08 -24.71 12.88
N GLY A 283 -21.07 -23.57 12.18
CA GLY A 283 -20.65 -22.27 12.71
C GLY A 283 -21.51 -21.74 13.85
N GLY A 284 -20.91 -21.01 14.79
CA GLY A 284 -21.58 -20.40 15.95
C GLY A 284 -21.97 -18.93 15.76
N GLU A 285 -21.35 -18.24 14.80
CA GLU A 285 -21.69 -16.87 14.38
C GLU A 285 -21.59 -16.81 12.85
N ARG A 286 -22.45 -16.01 12.21
CA ARG A 286 -22.43 -15.80 10.75
C ARG A 286 -22.56 -14.33 10.40
N VAL A 287 -21.66 -13.86 9.54
CA VAL A 287 -21.66 -12.52 8.94
C VAL A 287 -21.73 -12.63 7.42
N LEU A 288 -22.08 -11.54 6.74
CA LEU A 288 -22.11 -11.45 5.29
C LEU A 288 -20.95 -10.60 4.78
N ALA A 289 -20.25 -11.08 3.75
CA ALA A 289 -19.28 -10.31 3.00
C ALA A 289 -19.92 -9.74 1.74
N VAL A 290 -20.02 -8.41 1.66
CA VAL A 290 -20.54 -7.67 0.51
C VAL A 290 -19.37 -7.00 -0.22
N PRO A 291 -19.16 -7.25 -1.52
CA PRO A 291 -18.05 -6.66 -2.25
C PRO A 291 -18.39 -5.28 -2.82
N TYR A 292 -17.37 -4.44 -2.81
CA TYR A 292 -17.29 -3.17 -3.52
C TYR A 292 -16.15 -3.27 -4.53
N ASP A 293 -16.46 -3.03 -5.80
CA ASP A 293 -15.49 -3.07 -6.89
C ASP A 293 -14.96 -1.67 -7.16
N MET A 294 -13.63 -1.51 -7.18
CA MET A 294 -12.93 -0.29 -7.59
C MET A 294 -12.18 -0.57 -8.90
N PRO A 295 -12.58 0.03 -10.04
CA PRO A 295 -11.91 -0.15 -11.32
C PRO A 295 -10.47 0.40 -11.30
N ILE A 296 -9.52 -0.36 -11.84
CA ILE A 296 -8.09 0.01 -11.89
C ILE A 296 -7.66 0.17 -13.36
N PRO A 297 -7.55 1.41 -13.88
CA PRO A 297 -7.11 1.65 -15.26
C PRO A 297 -5.60 1.44 -15.43
N GLY A 298 -5.20 0.88 -16.58
CA GLY A 298 -3.80 0.78 -16.99
C GLY A 298 -3.40 1.91 -17.95
N PHE A 299 -2.13 2.33 -17.91
CA PHE A 299 -1.63 3.39 -18.78
C PHE A 299 -1.63 2.95 -20.26
N LYS A 300 -2.15 3.82 -21.15
CA LYS A 300 -2.21 3.58 -22.61
C LYS A 300 -2.89 2.28 -23.06
N THR A 301 -3.76 1.72 -22.22
CA THR A 301 -4.54 0.52 -22.56
C THR A 301 -6.01 0.72 -22.20
N SER A 302 -6.90 -0.03 -22.86
CA SER A 302 -8.30 -0.13 -22.45
C SER A 302 -8.53 -1.26 -21.45
N THR A 303 -7.46 -1.87 -20.92
CA THR A 303 -7.56 -2.84 -19.82
C THR A 303 -7.84 -2.10 -18.53
N VAL A 304 -8.98 -2.41 -17.93
CA VAL A 304 -9.37 -1.92 -16.60
C VAL A 304 -9.58 -3.14 -15.71
N ASN A 305 -8.60 -3.39 -14.85
CA ASN A 305 -8.65 -4.46 -13.85
C ASN A 305 -9.51 -4.03 -12.64
N ASN A 306 -9.49 -4.83 -11.58
CA ASN A 306 -10.38 -4.63 -10.43
C ASN A 306 -9.64 -4.80 -9.11
N LEU A 307 -9.89 -3.89 -8.18
CA LEU A 307 -9.67 -4.10 -6.75
C LEU A 307 -11.04 -4.40 -6.11
N ARG A 308 -11.20 -5.58 -5.53
CA ARG A 308 -12.42 -5.96 -4.81
C ARG A 308 -12.21 -5.85 -3.31
N LEU A 309 -13.04 -5.05 -2.67
CA LEU A 309 -12.99 -4.78 -1.23
C LEU A 309 -14.22 -5.38 -0.55
N TRP A 310 -14.03 -6.08 0.56
CA TRP A 310 -15.15 -6.67 1.31
C TRP A 310 -15.57 -5.78 2.49
N SER A 311 -16.87 -5.54 2.60
CA SER A 311 -17.52 -4.96 3.77
C SER A 311 -18.25 -6.06 4.55
N ALA A 312 -18.06 -6.10 5.86
CA ALA A 312 -18.78 -7.03 6.74
C ALA A 312 -20.15 -6.44 7.10
N LYS A 313 -21.20 -7.24 6.90
CA LYS A 313 -22.60 -6.90 7.21
C LYS A 313 -23.19 -7.98 8.12
N PRO A 314 -24.12 -7.63 9.02
CA PRO A 314 -24.81 -8.61 9.84
C PRO A 314 -25.75 -9.48 8.99
N THR A 315 -26.09 -10.68 9.48
CA THR A 315 -27.16 -11.49 8.90
C THR A 315 -28.55 -11.00 9.33
N THR A 316 -28.66 -10.50 10.56
CA THR A 316 -29.83 -9.80 11.09
C THR A 316 -29.44 -8.38 11.45
N GLU A 317 -29.96 -7.39 10.74
CA GLU A 317 -29.64 -5.98 11.00
C GLU A 317 -30.26 -5.48 12.31
N PHE A 318 -31.47 -5.94 12.66
CA PHE A 318 -32.22 -5.43 13.81
C PHE A 318 -33.17 -6.46 14.43
N ASP A 319 -33.15 -6.58 15.77
CA ASP A 319 -34.08 -7.44 16.54
C ASP A 319 -35.22 -6.62 17.17
N PHE A 320 -36.39 -6.65 16.54
CA PHE A 320 -37.61 -5.97 17.02
C PHE A 320 -38.08 -6.45 18.41
N LYS A 321 -37.87 -7.72 18.76
CA LYS A 321 -38.34 -8.26 20.03
C LYS A 321 -37.53 -7.67 21.18
N LYS A 322 -36.21 -7.59 21.03
CA LYS A 322 -35.33 -6.93 22.01
C LYS A 322 -35.64 -5.44 22.11
N PHE A 323 -35.78 -4.76 20.97
CA PHE A 323 -36.08 -3.34 20.95
C PHE A 323 -37.40 -3.00 21.66
N ASN A 324 -38.48 -3.71 21.33
CA ASN A 324 -39.80 -3.48 21.94
C ASN A 324 -39.84 -3.79 23.45
N ASN A 325 -38.89 -4.60 23.94
CA ASN A 325 -38.72 -4.89 25.37
C ASN A 325 -37.84 -3.85 26.10
N GLY A 326 -37.40 -2.78 25.42
CA GLY A 326 -36.51 -1.76 25.97
C GLY A 326 -35.02 -2.14 25.96
N ASP A 327 -34.66 -3.30 25.43
CA ASP A 327 -33.26 -3.78 25.30
C ASP A 327 -32.63 -3.26 24.00
N TYR A 328 -32.49 -1.93 23.93
CA TYR A 328 -32.02 -1.25 22.72
C TYR A 328 -30.60 -1.64 22.34
N LYS A 329 -29.71 -1.82 23.32
CA LYS A 329 -28.29 -2.17 23.06
C LYS A 329 -28.18 -3.53 22.37
N ASN A 330 -28.87 -4.55 22.86
CA ASN A 330 -28.76 -5.89 22.29
C ASN A 330 -29.60 -6.06 21.01
N SER A 331 -30.47 -5.11 20.68
CA SER A 331 -31.23 -5.10 19.42
C SER A 331 -30.36 -4.85 18.18
N VAL A 332 -29.17 -4.25 18.35
CA VAL A 332 -28.20 -3.92 17.29
C VAL A 332 -26.81 -4.55 17.50
N GLU A 333 -26.68 -5.47 18.46
CA GLU A 333 -25.39 -6.07 18.83
C GLU A 333 -24.76 -6.89 17.68
N GLU A 334 -25.57 -7.61 16.90
CA GLU A 334 -25.09 -8.36 15.73
C GLU A 334 -24.52 -7.44 14.66
N GLN A 335 -25.19 -6.31 14.40
CA GLN A 335 -24.70 -5.27 13.50
C GLN A 335 -23.33 -4.76 13.95
N GLN A 336 -23.20 -4.34 15.21
CA GLN A 336 -21.95 -3.81 15.74
C GLN A 336 -20.79 -4.82 15.66
N ARG A 337 -21.05 -6.11 15.95
CA ARG A 337 -20.03 -7.17 15.83
C ARG A 337 -19.57 -7.38 14.40
N ALA A 338 -20.50 -7.40 13.44
CA ALA A 338 -20.16 -7.56 12.02
C ALA A 338 -19.36 -6.34 11.52
N GLU A 339 -19.84 -5.13 11.77
CA GLU A 339 -19.22 -3.89 11.30
C GLU A 339 -17.82 -3.67 11.88
N SER A 340 -17.55 -4.18 13.10
CA SER A 340 -16.23 -4.12 13.74
C SER A 340 -15.13 -4.76 12.88
N ILE A 341 -15.45 -5.80 12.09
CA ILE A 341 -14.49 -6.50 11.22
C ILE A 341 -13.93 -5.54 10.16
N THR A 342 -14.74 -4.63 9.62
CA THR A 342 -14.30 -3.69 8.58
C THR A 342 -14.25 -2.25 9.06
N ALA A 343 -14.20 -2.03 10.37
CA ALA A 343 -14.13 -0.69 10.95
C ALA A 343 -12.74 -0.05 10.77
N VAL A 344 -11.69 -0.70 11.31
CA VAL A 344 -10.32 -0.15 11.35
C VAL A 344 -9.28 -1.16 10.88
N LEU A 345 -8.23 -0.67 10.24
CA LEU A 345 -7.04 -1.43 9.85
C LEU A 345 -6.12 -1.61 11.06
N TYR A 346 -5.60 -2.83 11.27
CA TYR A 346 -4.73 -3.20 12.38
C TYR A 346 -5.29 -2.78 13.76
N PRO A 347 -6.45 -3.34 14.18
CA PRO A 347 -6.97 -3.07 15.51
C PRO A 347 -5.94 -3.44 16.57
N ASN A 348 -5.88 -2.66 17.65
CA ASN A 348 -4.92 -2.86 18.73
C ASN A 348 -5.06 -4.27 19.33
N ASP A 349 -4.04 -5.10 19.16
CA ASP A 349 -4.00 -6.51 19.53
C ASP A 349 -3.14 -6.79 20.77
N ASN A 350 -2.83 -5.75 21.57
CA ASN A 350 -2.18 -5.90 22.87
C ASN A 350 -3.05 -6.64 23.91
N PHE A 351 -4.32 -6.90 23.60
CA PHE A 351 -5.27 -7.63 24.44
C PHE A 351 -6.04 -8.67 23.63
N LEU A 352 -6.63 -9.66 24.32
CA LEU A 352 -7.22 -10.84 23.71
C LEU A 352 -8.32 -10.52 22.68
N GLN A 353 -9.19 -9.55 22.98
CA GLN A 353 -10.27 -9.12 22.08
C GLN A 353 -9.72 -8.53 20.77
N GLY A 354 -8.60 -7.81 20.83
CA GLY A 354 -7.92 -7.27 19.66
C GLY A 354 -7.29 -8.36 18.80
N LYS A 355 -6.63 -9.33 19.44
CA LYS A 355 -6.11 -10.55 18.77
C LYS A 355 -7.22 -11.30 18.04
N GLU A 356 -8.34 -11.52 18.71
CA GLU A 356 -9.50 -12.18 18.13
C GLU A 356 -10.09 -11.41 16.94
N LEU A 357 -10.24 -10.08 17.05
CA LEU A 357 -10.73 -9.25 15.96
C LEU A 357 -9.78 -9.28 14.75
N ARG A 358 -8.47 -9.19 14.97
CA ARG A 358 -7.46 -9.27 13.90
C ARG A 358 -7.51 -10.63 13.18
N LEU A 359 -7.65 -11.74 13.91
CA LEU A 359 -7.83 -13.06 13.30
C LEU A 359 -9.17 -13.17 12.56
N LYS A 360 -10.26 -12.59 13.09
CA LYS A 360 -11.55 -12.50 12.38
C LYS A 360 -11.42 -11.74 11.05
N GLN A 361 -10.70 -10.62 11.04
CA GLN A 361 -10.44 -9.83 9.83
C GLN A 361 -9.73 -10.64 8.74
N GLN A 362 -8.63 -11.28 9.11
CA GLN A 362 -7.85 -12.11 8.18
C GLN A 362 -8.68 -13.25 7.61
N TYR A 363 -9.41 -13.98 8.47
CA TYR A 363 -10.24 -15.09 8.02
C TYR A 363 -11.40 -14.64 7.13
N PHE A 364 -12.16 -13.61 7.57
CA PHE A 364 -13.29 -13.07 6.82
C PHE A 364 -12.91 -12.70 5.39
N TRP A 365 -11.80 -11.99 5.27
CA TRP A 365 -11.25 -11.59 3.98
C TRP A 365 -10.80 -12.78 3.13
N CYS A 366 -10.04 -13.73 3.69
CA CYS A 366 -9.57 -14.92 2.96
C CYS A 366 -10.75 -15.75 2.44
N ALA A 367 -11.71 -16.04 3.31
CA ALA A 367 -12.86 -16.87 3.00
C ALA A 367 -13.77 -16.24 1.95
N ALA A 368 -14.09 -14.94 2.07
CA ALA A 368 -14.89 -14.23 1.07
C ALA A 368 -14.20 -14.20 -0.31
N SER A 369 -12.89 -13.95 -0.33
CA SER A 369 -12.10 -13.90 -1.56
C SER A 369 -12.01 -15.26 -2.24
N LEU A 370 -11.72 -16.32 -1.49
CA LEU A 370 -11.66 -17.68 -2.03
C LEU A 370 -13.00 -18.18 -2.54
N HIS A 371 -14.10 -17.89 -1.84
CA HIS A 371 -15.43 -18.20 -2.32
C HIS A 371 -15.69 -17.57 -3.70
N ASP A 372 -15.31 -16.30 -3.90
CA ASP A 372 -15.44 -15.64 -5.20
C ASP A 372 -14.51 -16.21 -6.29
N ILE A 373 -13.26 -16.52 -5.93
CA ILE A 373 -12.29 -17.16 -6.84
C ILE A 373 -12.83 -18.51 -7.32
N VAL A 374 -13.24 -19.38 -6.40
CA VAL A 374 -13.83 -20.70 -6.69
C VAL A 374 -15.10 -20.56 -7.52
N ARG A 375 -16.00 -19.64 -7.15
CA ARG A 375 -17.22 -19.37 -7.92
C ARG A 375 -16.91 -19.00 -9.37
N ARG A 376 -15.88 -18.18 -9.62
CA ARG A 376 -15.49 -17.78 -10.98
C ARG A 376 -14.85 -18.93 -11.74
N PHE A 377 -13.99 -19.74 -11.12
CA PHE A 377 -13.43 -20.94 -11.71
C PHE A 377 -14.52 -21.92 -12.18
N LYS A 378 -15.51 -22.20 -11.31
CA LYS A 378 -16.64 -23.08 -11.61
C LYS A 378 -17.48 -22.65 -12.81
N LYS A 379 -17.48 -21.35 -13.17
CA LYS A 379 -18.16 -20.88 -14.39
C LYS A 379 -17.54 -21.48 -15.65
N GLY A 380 -16.22 -21.69 -15.68
CA GLY A 380 -15.53 -22.32 -16.80
C GLY A 380 -15.84 -23.81 -16.97
N LYS A 381 -16.49 -24.45 -15.97
CA LYS A 381 -16.81 -25.89 -15.95
C LYS A 381 -15.58 -26.80 -16.15
N ARG A 382 -14.41 -26.35 -15.69
CA ARG A 382 -13.14 -27.08 -15.72
C ARG A 382 -13.08 -28.15 -14.62
N ALA A 383 -12.22 -29.16 -14.81
CA ALA A 383 -11.89 -30.13 -13.76
C ALA A 383 -11.04 -29.47 -12.66
N TRP A 384 -11.18 -29.90 -11.41
CA TRP A 384 -10.42 -29.33 -10.29
C TRP A 384 -8.90 -29.48 -10.43
N SER A 385 -8.43 -30.51 -11.12
CA SER A 385 -7.02 -30.70 -11.44
C SER A 385 -6.42 -29.55 -12.26
N GLU A 386 -7.25 -28.79 -12.99
CA GLU A 386 -6.84 -27.63 -13.79
C GLU A 386 -6.90 -26.30 -12.99
N PHE A 387 -7.28 -26.35 -11.71
CA PHE A 387 -7.37 -25.13 -10.88
C PHE A 387 -6.03 -24.38 -10.80
N PRO A 388 -4.87 -25.02 -10.58
CA PRO A 388 -3.57 -24.32 -10.54
C PRO A 388 -3.13 -23.78 -11.92
N ASP A 389 -3.65 -24.33 -13.02
CA ASP A 389 -3.37 -23.85 -14.37
C ASP A 389 -4.24 -22.63 -14.71
N ALA A 390 -5.39 -22.48 -14.05
CA ALA A 390 -6.31 -21.37 -14.23
C ALA A 390 -6.14 -20.25 -13.18
N ILE A 391 -5.54 -20.53 -12.03
CA ILE A 391 -5.54 -19.65 -10.87
C ILE A 391 -4.14 -19.58 -10.24
N ALA A 392 -3.64 -18.38 -10.02
CA ALA A 392 -2.51 -18.10 -9.13
C ALA A 392 -2.96 -17.17 -8.00
N ILE A 393 -2.59 -17.49 -6.76
CA ILE A 393 -2.92 -16.64 -5.60
C ILE A 393 -1.61 -16.21 -4.91
N GLN A 394 -1.37 -14.90 -4.89
CA GLN A 394 -0.22 -14.32 -4.20
C GLN A 394 -0.62 -13.93 -2.77
N ILE A 395 0.16 -14.43 -1.82
CA ILE A 395 0.08 -14.12 -0.39
C ILE A 395 1.06 -12.98 -0.11
N ASN A 396 0.54 -11.76 0.11
CA ASN A 396 1.35 -10.59 0.43
C ASN A 396 1.57 -10.48 1.95
N ASP A 397 2.75 -10.91 2.42
CA ASP A 397 3.06 -11.10 3.84
C ASP A 397 2.17 -12.18 4.50
N THR A 398 2.29 -12.43 5.80
CA THR A 398 1.67 -13.57 6.48
C THR A 398 0.15 -13.44 6.72
N HIS A 399 -0.41 -12.24 6.63
CA HIS A 399 -1.84 -11.96 6.87
C HIS A 399 -2.84 -12.88 6.13
N PRO A 400 -2.63 -13.25 4.84
CA PRO A 400 -3.54 -14.11 4.07
C PRO A 400 -3.27 -15.61 4.23
N THR A 401 -2.40 -16.05 5.16
CA THR A 401 -1.99 -17.47 5.25
C THR A 401 -3.18 -18.41 5.45
N LEU A 402 -4.25 -17.95 6.11
CA LEU A 402 -5.49 -18.73 6.25
C LEU A 402 -6.15 -19.11 4.93
N ALA A 403 -5.84 -18.43 3.81
CA ALA A 403 -6.31 -18.82 2.49
C ALA A 403 -5.83 -20.22 2.08
N ILE A 404 -4.63 -20.64 2.48
CA ILE A 404 -4.11 -21.99 2.23
C ILE A 404 -5.03 -23.03 2.88
N VAL A 405 -5.35 -22.82 4.16
CA VAL A 405 -6.16 -23.73 4.97
C VAL A 405 -7.62 -23.69 4.54
N GLU A 406 -8.14 -22.53 4.19
CA GLU A 406 -9.52 -22.37 3.73
C GLU A 406 -9.74 -22.99 2.34
N LEU A 407 -8.78 -22.90 1.43
CA LEU A 407 -8.90 -23.60 0.14
C LEU A 407 -8.90 -25.11 0.35
N GLN A 408 -8.03 -25.65 1.22
CA GLN A 408 -8.07 -27.07 1.59
C GLN A 408 -9.43 -27.46 2.16
N ARG A 409 -10.00 -26.64 3.06
CA ARG A 409 -11.34 -26.85 3.63
C ARG A 409 -12.41 -26.88 2.54
N ILE A 410 -12.43 -25.92 1.63
CA ILE A 410 -13.41 -25.87 0.54
C ILE A 410 -13.31 -27.14 -0.32
N LEU A 411 -12.10 -27.51 -0.75
CA LEU A 411 -11.89 -28.64 -1.66
C LEU A 411 -12.26 -29.99 -1.02
N VAL A 412 -11.94 -30.20 0.26
CA VAL A 412 -12.26 -31.45 0.97
C VAL A 412 -13.71 -31.45 1.45
N ASP A 413 -14.10 -30.46 2.25
CA ASP A 413 -15.39 -30.49 2.95
C ASP A 413 -16.56 -30.18 2.01
N LEU A 414 -16.40 -29.31 1.00
CA LEU A 414 -17.51 -28.91 0.11
C LEU A 414 -17.45 -29.60 -1.25
N GLU A 415 -16.26 -29.67 -1.85
CA GLU A 415 -16.07 -30.27 -3.18
C GLU A 415 -15.77 -31.78 -3.14
N LYS A 416 -15.59 -32.33 -1.93
CA LYS A 416 -15.44 -33.76 -1.67
C LYS A 416 -14.24 -34.40 -2.39
N LEU A 417 -13.18 -33.63 -2.60
CA LEU A 417 -11.91 -34.16 -3.10
C LEU A 417 -11.17 -34.94 -2.00
N ASP A 418 -10.33 -35.88 -2.42
CA ASP A 418 -9.36 -36.51 -1.54
C ASP A 418 -8.41 -35.46 -0.93
N TRP A 419 -7.99 -35.66 0.32
CA TRP A 419 -7.15 -34.71 1.04
C TRP A 419 -5.84 -34.43 0.29
N HIS A 420 -5.18 -35.47 -0.25
CA HIS A 420 -3.89 -35.33 -0.92
C HIS A 420 -4.05 -34.74 -2.33
N GLU A 421 -5.14 -35.05 -3.03
CA GLU A 421 -5.48 -34.37 -4.29
C GLU A 421 -5.71 -32.87 -4.06
N ALA A 422 -6.53 -32.51 -3.07
CA ALA A 422 -6.78 -31.12 -2.69
C ALA A 422 -5.47 -30.41 -2.28
N TRP A 423 -4.62 -31.07 -1.50
CA TRP A 423 -3.36 -30.47 -1.04
C TRP A 423 -2.39 -30.20 -2.18
N LYS A 424 -2.36 -31.06 -3.22
CA LYS A 424 -1.59 -30.81 -4.45
C LYS A 424 -2.09 -29.58 -5.19
N ILE A 425 -3.41 -29.39 -5.28
CA ILE A 425 -4.02 -28.19 -5.88
C ILE A 425 -3.64 -26.95 -5.07
N VAL A 426 -3.81 -26.99 -3.74
CA VAL A 426 -3.47 -25.89 -2.82
C VAL A 426 -2.01 -25.48 -3.00
N THR A 427 -1.08 -26.42 -2.84
CA THR A 427 0.36 -26.14 -2.91
C THR A 427 0.81 -25.61 -4.27
N SER A 428 0.14 -25.97 -5.36
CA SER A 428 0.44 -25.48 -6.72
C SER A 428 -0.21 -24.13 -7.06
N THR A 429 -1.14 -23.66 -6.22
CA THR A 429 -1.89 -22.41 -6.44
C THR A 429 -1.23 -21.21 -5.78
N PHE A 430 -0.66 -21.40 -4.59
CA PHE A 430 -0.19 -20.30 -3.73
C PHE A 430 1.29 -19.99 -3.88
N ALA A 431 1.63 -18.70 -3.89
CA ALA A 431 2.98 -18.21 -3.70
C ALA A 431 3.02 -17.17 -2.57
N PHE A 432 4.13 -17.13 -1.82
CA PHE A 432 4.29 -16.31 -0.63
C PHE A 432 5.41 -15.28 -0.76
N THR A 433 5.08 -14.00 -0.61
CA THR A 433 6.08 -12.91 -0.51
C THR A 433 6.30 -12.55 0.95
N ASN A 434 7.54 -12.67 1.42
CA ASN A 434 7.93 -12.26 2.76
C ASN A 434 8.54 -10.84 2.76
N HIS A 435 8.16 -10.03 3.75
CA HIS A 435 8.63 -8.65 3.95
C HIS A 435 9.33 -8.46 5.30
N THR A 436 9.62 -9.54 6.03
CA THR A 436 10.01 -9.50 7.44
C THR A 436 11.43 -10.00 7.61
N VAL A 437 12.30 -9.15 8.15
CA VAL A 437 13.68 -9.51 8.49
C VAL A 437 13.77 -10.22 9.85
N MET A 438 13.08 -9.67 10.86
CA MET A 438 13.16 -10.11 12.26
C MET A 438 12.25 -11.32 12.54
N GLN A 439 12.79 -12.40 13.09
CA GLN A 439 12.02 -13.63 13.36
C GLN A 439 10.91 -13.40 14.39
N GLU A 440 11.14 -12.52 15.36
CA GLU A 440 10.19 -12.13 16.40
C GLU A 440 8.97 -11.35 15.84
N ALA A 441 9.10 -10.77 14.65
CA ALA A 441 8.02 -10.06 13.97
C ALA A 441 7.17 -10.96 13.07
N LEU A 442 7.52 -12.26 12.93
CA LEU A 442 6.71 -13.23 12.19
C LEU A 442 5.44 -13.58 12.96
N GLU A 443 4.30 -13.53 12.28
CA GLU A 443 3.00 -13.70 12.92
C GLU A 443 2.81 -15.10 13.51
N LYS A 444 2.36 -15.14 14.77
CA LYS A 444 2.01 -16.35 15.52
C LYS A 444 0.64 -16.19 16.17
N TRP A 445 -0.15 -17.27 16.16
CA TRP A 445 -1.47 -17.30 16.80
C TRP A 445 -1.55 -18.37 17.88
N PRO A 446 -2.12 -18.06 19.06
CA PRO A 446 -2.33 -19.06 20.08
C PRO A 446 -3.31 -20.14 19.61
N ILE A 447 -2.99 -21.41 19.87
CA ILE A 447 -3.86 -22.54 19.47
C ILE A 447 -5.24 -22.43 20.12
N SER A 448 -5.33 -21.95 21.37
CA SER A 448 -6.60 -21.80 22.08
C SER A 448 -7.54 -20.82 21.36
N LEU A 449 -7.00 -19.69 20.87
CA LEU A 449 -7.74 -18.69 20.13
C LEU A 449 -8.18 -19.23 18.76
N LEU A 450 -7.24 -19.83 18.02
CA LEU A 450 -7.53 -20.37 16.69
C LEU A 450 -8.54 -21.53 16.76
N GLY A 451 -8.39 -22.45 17.71
CA GLY A 451 -9.31 -23.57 17.89
C GLY A 451 -10.71 -23.15 18.32
N ARG A 452 -10.84 -22.09 19.13
CA ARG A 452 -12.16 -21.53 19.48
C ARG A 452 -12.81 -20.83 18.30
N LEU A 453 -12.05 -20.03 17.53
CA LEU A 453 -12.60 -19.20 16.47
C LEU A 453 -12.81 -19.96 15.15
N LEU A 454 -11.89 -20.87 14.82
CA LEU A 454 -11.78 -21.58 13.54
C LEU A 454 -11.45 -23.07 13.78
N PRO A 455 -12.36 -23.84 14.42
CA PRO A 455 -12.08 -25.21 14.86
C PRO A 455 -11.68 -26.14 13.72
N ARG A 456 -12.36 -26.06 12.56
CA ARG A 456 -12.04 -26.89 11.38
C ARG A 456 -10.66 -26.58 10.80
N HIS A 457 -10.30 -25.30 10.76
CA HIS A 457 -8.99 -24.87 10.26
C HIS A 457 -7.86 -25.37 11.14
N LEU A 458 -8.04 -25.42 12.47
CA LEU A 458 -7.03 -25.99 13.37
C LEU A 458 -6.78 -27.47 13.09
N GLU A 459 -7.83 -28.26 12.84
CA GLU A 459 -7.67 -29.68 12.47
C GLU A 459 -6.87 -29.84 11.17
N ILE A 460 -7.20 -29.06 10.14
CA ILE A 460 -6.49 -29.08 8.86
C ILE A 460 -5.02 -28.65 9.07
N ILE A 461 -4.75 -27.65 9.90
CA ILE A 461 -3.38 -27.23 10.22
C ILE A 461 -2.59 -28.36 10.90
N TYR A 462 -3.22 -29.12 11.80
CA TYR A 462 -2.57 -30.29 12.40
C TYR A 462 -2.25 -31.37 11.38
N ASP A 463 -3.16 -31.67 10.45
CA ASP A 463 -2.92 -32.64 9.38
C ASP A 463 -1.79 -32.19 8.44
N ILE A 464 -1.80 -30.90 8.03
CA ILE A 464 -0.72 -30.30 7.23
C ILE A 464 0.62 -30.47 7.94
N ASN A 465 0.68 -30.12 9.23
CA ASN A 465 1.91 -30.24 10.01
C ASN A 465 2.36 -31.69 10.15
N TRP A 466 1.42 -32.61 10.40
CA TRP A 466 1.70 -34.03 10.56
C TRP A 466 2.36 -34.63 9.32
N PHE A 467 1.74 -34.46 8.14
CA PHE A 467 2.31 -34.98 6.90
C PHE A 467 3.63 -34.30 6.53
N PHE A 468 3.74 -32.99 6.76
CA PHE A 468 5.00 -32.27 6.55
C PHE A 468 6.12 -32.86 7.41
N LEU A 469 5.91 -33.05 8.71
CA LEU A 469 6.92 -33.61 9.61
C LEU A 469 7.26 -35.07 9.26
N GLN A 470 6.29 -35.87 8.81
CA GLN A 470 6.56 -37.21 8.30
C GLN A 470 7.48 -37.17 7.07
N ASP A 471 7.29 -36.22 6.16
CA ASP A 471 8.15 -36.09 4.98
C ASP A 471 9.53 -35.55 5.32
N VAL A 472 9.65 -34.70 6.35
CA VAL A 472 10.95 -34.27 6.89
C VAL A 472 11.69 -35.44 7.52
N GLU A 473 11.04 -36.26 8.36
CA GLU A 473 11.66 -37.44 8.98
C GLU A 473 12.12 -38.47 7.93
N LYS A 474 11.34 -38.68 6.85
CA LYS A 474 11.76 -39.54 5.73
C LYS A 474 13.01 -39.02 5.01
N LYS A 475 13.15 -37.70 4.87
CA LYS A 475 14.29 -37.05 4.20
C LYS A 475 15.52 -36.91 5.10
N PHE A 476 15.31 -36.68 6.39
CA PHE A 476 16.34 -36.48 7.41
C PHE A 476 16.06 -37.37 8.62
N PRO A 477 16.27 -38.70 8.51
CA PRO A 477 15.95 -39.63 9.59
C PRO A 477 16.71 -39.29 10.88
N HIS A 478 16.01 -39.36 12.02
CA HIS A 478 16.55 -39.15 13.36
C HIS A 478 17.01 -37.71 13.71
N ASP A 479 16.73 -36.69 12.89
CA ASP A 479 17.01 -35.28 13.19
C ASP A 479 15.82 -34.63 13.96
N MET A 480 15.63 -35.06 15.21
CA MET A 480 14.51 -34.61 16.05
C MET A 480 14.52 -33.09 16.32
N ASP A 481 15.71 -32.49 16.39
CA ASP A 481 15.83 -31.04 16.60
C ASP A 481 15.34 -30.28 15.37
N LEU A 482 15.62 -30.77 14.15
CA LEU A 482 15.08 -30.19 12.93
C LEU A 482 13.55 -30.22 12.94
N LEU A 483 12.92 -31.36 13.25
CA LEU A 483 11.45 -31.49 13.31
C LEU A 483 10.83 -30.42 14.23
N SER A 484 11.41 -30.21 15.41
CA SER A 484 10.97 -29.17 16.36
C SER A 484 11.11 -27.76 15.77
N ARG A 485 12.26 -27.47 15.13
CA ARG A 485 12.52 -26.15 14.53
C ARG A 485 11.61 -25.82 13.36
N VAL A 486 11.20 -26.79 12.54
CA VAL A 486 10.40 -26.54 11.32
C VAL A 486 8.89 -26.76 11.45
N SER A 487 8.42 -27.37 12.53
CA SER A 487 6.99 -27.63 12.79
C SER A 487 6.13 -26.36 12.60
N VAL A 488 4.91 -26.46 12.06
CA VAL A 488 3.98 -25.32 12.09
C VAL A 488 3.57 -24.99 13.53
N ILE A 489 3.54 -25.99 14.40
CA ILE A 489 3.19 -25.85 15.81
C ILE A 489 4.44 -25.62 16.65
N GLU A 490 4.48 -24.49 17.35
CA GLU A 490 5.51 -24.18 18.34
C GLU A 490 5.09 -24.69 19.72
N GLU A 491 5.83 -25.68 20.23
CA GLU A 491 5.58 -26.34 21.51
C GLU A 491 6.37 -25.70 22.67
N SER A 492 7.36 -24.84 22.37
CA SER A 492 8.31 -24.28 23.35
C SER A 492 7.78 -23.09 24.15
N SER A 493 6.68 -22.48 23.71
CA SER A 493 6.04 -21.36 24.40
C SER A 493 5.08 -21.83 25.50
N GLN A 494 4.88 -21.00 26.52
CA GLN A 494 3.96 -21.32 27.64
C GLN A 494 2.55 -21.69 27.16
N GLU A 495 2.10 -21.04 26.08
CA GLU A 495 0.92 -21.44 25.31
C GLU A 495 1.37 -21.80 23.89
N ARG A 496 0.98 -22.96 23.39
CA ARG A 496 1.34 -23.41 22.03
C ARG A 496 0.86 -22.44 20.95
N GLN A 497 1.69 -22.19 19.95
CA GLN A 497 1.42 -21.24 18.88
C GLN A 497 1.41 -21.91 17.50
N VAL A 498 0.65 -21.34 16.57
CA VAL A 498 0.71 -21.64 15.13
C VAL A 498 1.62 -20.61 14.46
N ARG A 499 2.68 -21.07 13.80
CA ARG A 499 3.66 -20.24 13.08
C ARG A 499 3.21 -19.98 11.65
N MET A 500 2.62 -18.82 11.39
CA MET A 500 1.93 -18.55 10.11
C MET A 500 2.90 -18.49 8.93
N ALA A 501 4.09 -17.90 9.10
CA ALA A 501 5.11 -17.90 8.06
C ALA A 501 5.50 -19.31 7.61
N TYR A 502 5.54 -20.27 8.54
CA TYR A 502 5.95 -21.64 8.22
C TYR A 502 4.84 -22.37 7.48
N LEU A 503 3.60 -22.17 7.90
CA LEU A 503 2.42 -22.63 7.17
C LEU A 503 2.37 -22.06 5.75
N ALA A 504 2.70 -20.77 5.56
CA ALA A 504 2.78 -20.13 4.26
C ALA A 504 3.85 -20.76 3.35
N ILE A 505 5.05 -21.03 3.88
CA ILE A 505 6.13 -21.71 3.15
C ILE A 505 5.70 -23.12 2.73
N ILE A 506 5.12 -23.89 3.66
CA ILE A 506 4.70 -25.28 3.41
C ILE A 506 3.58 -25.34 2.36
N GLY A 507 2.60 -24.42 2.43
CA GLY A 507 1.45 -24.39 1.53
C GLY A 507 1.66 -23.68 0.18
N SER A 508 2.85 -23.18 -0.13
CA SER A 508 3.13 -22.43 -1.37
C SER A 508 4.14 -23.13 -2.28
N HIS A 509 4.04 -23.01 -3.61
CA HIS A 509 5.06 -23.55 -4.54
C HIS A 509 6.29 -22.65 -4.66
N LYS A 510 6.15 -21.36 -4.36
CA LYS A 510 7.25 -20.39 -4.39
C LYS A 510 7.19 -19.45 -3.19
N VAL A 511 8.36 -19.10 -2.67
CA VAL A 511 8.56 -18.08 -1.64
C VAL A 511 9.54 -17.05 -2.20
N ASN A 512 9.27 -15.75 -2.03
CA ASN A 512 10.18 -14.71 -2.48
C ASN A 512 10.42 -13.63 -1.44
N GLY A 513 11.65 -13.12 -1.41
CA GLY A 513 11.96 -11.84 -0.75
C GLY A 513 11.74 -10.66 -1.69
N VAL A 514 12.04 -9.47 -1.19
CA VAL A 514 11.67 -8.17 -1.78
C VAL A 514 12.85 -7.26 -2.11
N ALA A 515 14.05 -7.80 -1.95
CA ALA A 515 15.36 -7.25 -2.28
C ALA A 515 16.34 -8.44 -2.33
N GLU A 516 17.43 -8.32 -3.08
CA GLU A 516 18.41 -9.41 -3.24
C GLU A 516 19.02 -9.83 -1.90
N LEU A 517 19.58 -8.87 -1.15
CA LEU A 517 20.19 -9.12 0.16
C LEU A 517 19.17 -9.70 1.16
N HIS A 518 17.92 -9.21 1.12
CA HIS A 518 16.85 -9.77 1.94
C HIS A 518 16.51 -11.22 1.57
N SER A 519 16.46 -11.52 0.27
CA SER A 519 16.21 -12.88 -0.23
C SER A 519 17.34 -13.84 0.13
N ASP A 520 18.57 -13.35 0.16
CA ASP A 520 19.71 -14.13 0.64
C ASP A 520 19.63 -14.37 2.15
N LEU A 521 19.29 -13.35 2.93
CA LEU A 521 19.07 -13.48 4.38
C LEU A 521 17.94 -14.47 4.72
N ILE A 522 16.87 -14.46 3.93
CA ILE A 522 15.80 -15.46 4.00
C ILE A 522 16.37 -16.87 3.84
N LYS A 523 17.26 -17.08 2.86
CA LYS A 523 17.81 -18.39 2.56
C LYS A 523 18.86 -18.84 3.57
N THR A 524 19.70 -17.94 4.06
CA THR A 524 20.84 -18.28 4.92
C THR A 524 20.49 -18.30 6.40
N THR A 525 19.50 -17.50 6.82
CA THR A 525 19.23 -17.24 8.24
C THR A 525 17.79 -17.56 8.60
N ILE A 526 16.82 -16.84 8.03
CA ILE A 526 15.44 -16.84 8.54
C ILE A 526 14.75 -18.19 8.29
N PHE A 527 14.87 -18.73 7.07
CA PHE A 527 14.21 -19.97 6.64
C PHE A 527 15.21 -21.03 6.17
N LYS A 528 16.45 -21.01 6.68
CA LYS A 528 17.54 -21.93 6.30
C LYS A 528 17.15 -23.41 6.31
N ASP A 529 16.38 -23.82 7.33
CA ASP A 529 15.95 -25.21 7.47
C ASP A 529 14.92 -25.59 6.39
N PHE A 530 14.06 -24.66 5.96
CA PHE A 530 13.16 -24.89 4.83
C PHE A 530 13.88 -24.92 3.48
N VAL A 531 14.96 -24.15 3.31
CA VAL A 531 15.85 -24.27 2.14
C VAL A 531 16.50 -25.65 2.10
N LYS A 532 16.96 -26.17 3.25
CA LYS A 532 17.49 -27.55 3.36
C LYS A 532 16.45 -28.60 2.95
N ILE A 533 15.17 -28.40 3.29
CA ILE A 533 14.08 -29.37 3.05
C ILE A 533 13.55 -29.35 1.60
N TYR A 534 13.34 -28.16 1.04
CA TYR A 534 12.70 -27.96 -0.27
C TYR A 534 13.68 -27.64 -1.40
N GLY A 535 14.92 -27.26 -1.07
CA GLY A 535 15.90 -26.75 -2.03
C GLY A 535 15.75 -25.25 -2.29
N SER A 536 16.83 -24.63 -2.79
CA SER A 536 16.90 -23.20 -3.09
C SER A 536 15.93 -22.74 -4.18
N ASN A 537 15.53 -23.61 -5.11
CA ASN A 537 14.63 -23.27 -6.23
C ASN A 537 13.22 -22.81 -5.78
N LYS A 538 12.79 -23.18 -4.57
CA LYS A 538 11.54 -22.70 -3.97
C LYS A 538 11.65 -21.24 -3.51
N PHE A 539 12.86 -20.76 -3.20
CA PHE A 539 13.14 -19.44 -2.66
C PHE A 539 13.75 -18.55 -3.74
N THR A 540 12.99 -17.56 -4.21
CA THR A 540 13.41 -16.61 -5.24
C THR A 540 13.52 -15.19 -4.69
N ASN A 541 13.93 -14.25 -5.52
CA ASN A 541 13.88 -12.82 -5.26
C ASN A 541 12.99 -12.14 -6.31
N VAL A 542 12.21 -11.15 -5.89
CA VAL A 542 11.70 -10.13 -6.80
C VAL A 542 11.85 -8.79 -6.07
N THR A 543 12.87 -8.02 -6.45
CA THR A 543 13.08 -6.69 -5.86
C THR A 543 11.85 -5.82 -6.10
N ASN A 544 11.35 -5.17 -5.06
CA ASN A 544 10.25 -4.22 -5.13
C ASN A 544 10.47 -3.07 -6.14
N GLY A 545 9.36 -2.45 -6.54
CA GLY A 545 9.36 -1.29 -7.44
C GLY A 545 8.12 -0.41 -7.23
N ILE A 546 8.11 0.73 -7.92
CA ILE A 546 7.06 1.74 -7.85
C ILE A 546 6.56 2.12 -9.24
N THR A 547 5.28 2.51 -9.34
CA THR A 547 4.72 2.91 -10.64
C THR A 547 5.23 4.30 -11.04
N PRO A 548 5.84 4.46 -12.23
CA PRO A 548 6.28 5.77 -12.72
C PRO A 548 5.10 6.70 -13.07
N ARG A 549 3.90 6.15 -13.32
CA ARG A 549 2.71 6.97 -13.63
C ARG A 549 2.33 7.87 -12.46
N ARG A 550 2.27 7.33 -11.24
CA ARG A 550 1.97 8.14 -10.05
C ARG A 550 3.19 8.89 -9.54
N TRP A 551 4.32 8.20 -9.39
CA TRP A 551 5.46 8.75 -8.66
C TRP A 551 6.39 9.64 -9.48
N LEU A 552 6.19 9.73 -10.80
CA LEU A 552 6.89 10.69 -11.67
C LEU A 552 5.89 11.55 -12.46
N LYS A 553 5.03 10.94 -13.29
CA LYS A 553 4.14 11.70 -14.19
C LYS A 553 3.08 12.52 -13.43
N GLN A 554 2.43 11.94 -12.43
CA GLN A 554 1.41 12.63 -11.61
C GLN A 554 2.05 13.56 -10.56
N ALA A 555 3.00 13.06 -9.77
CA ALA A 555 3.62 13.84 -8.70
C ALA A 555 4.47 15.01 -9.22
N ASN A 556 5.17 14.81 -10.34
CA ASN A 556 6.16 15.74 -10.89
C ASN A 556 6.01 15.97 -12.40
N PRO A 557 4.87 16.53 -12.84
CA PRO A 557 4.55 16.69 -14.27
C PRO A 557 5.58 17.55 -15.01
N LYS A 558 6.19 18.54 -14.34
CA LYS A 558 7.25 19.37 -14.94
C LYS A 558 8.54 18.59 -15.22
N LEU A 559 8.93 17.67 -14.32
CA LEU A 559 10.07 16.79 -14.57
C LEU A 559 9.76 15.80 -15.68
N ALA A 560 8.55 15.20 -15.66
CA ALA A 560 8.11 14.30 -16.71
C ALA A 560 8.18 14.97 -18.09
N GLN A 561 7.67 16.19 -18.22
CA GLN A 561 7.78 16.98 -19.45
C GLN A 561 9.23 17.24 -19.87
N LEU A 562 10.09 17.67 -18.93
CA LEU A 562 11.51 17.92 -19.22
C LEU A 562 12.20 16.65 -19.74
N ILE A 563 11.85 15.48 -19.19
CA ILE A 563 12.35 14.18 -19.66
C ILE A 563 11.88 13.94 -21.11
N SER A 564 10.57 14.00 -21.37
CA SER A 564 9.98 13.77 -22.70
C SER A 564 10.60 14.66 -23.77
N GLU A 565 10.80 15.94 -23.49
CA GLU A 565 11.45 16.89 -24.40
C GLU A 565 12.92 16.54 -24.66
N THR A 566 13.66 16.17 -23.61
CA THR A 566 15.12 15.97 -23.68
C THR A 566 15.48 14.67 -24.39
N ILE A 567 14.69 13.60 -24.19
CA ILE A 567 14.89 12.31 -24.87
C ILE A 567 14.07 12.17 -26.16
N ASN A 568 13.33 13.23 -26.53
CA ASN A 568 12.47 13.29 -27.72
C ASN A 568 11.42 12.15 -27.78
N ASP A 569 10.65 11.99 -26.70
CA ASP A 569 9.58 11.00 -26.56
C ASP A 569 8.25 11.69 -26.19
N PRO A 570 7.62 12.43 -27.12
CA PRO A 570 6.43 13.27 -26.86
C PRO A 570 5.18 12.47 -26.46
N GLU A 571 5.25 11.16 -26.65
CA GLU A 571 4.21 10.18 -26.30
C GLU A 571 4.42 9.61 -24.88
N ASP A 572 5.44 10.04 -24.13
CA ASP A 572 5.76 9.53 -22.79
C ASP A 572 5.95 7.99 -22.74
N ASN A 573 6.47 7.37 -23.81
CA ASN A 573 6.67 5.91 -23.85
C ASN A 573 7.73 5.42 -22.84
N TYR A 574 8.60 6.30 -22.34
CA TYR A 574 9.52 6.01 -21.25
C TYR A 574 8.79 5.61 -19.95
N LEU A 575 7.51 5.96 -19.78
CA LEU A 575 6.69 5.50 -18.65
C LEU A 575 6.25 4.03 -18.74
N LEU A 576 6.35 3.43 -19.94
CA LEU A 576 6.17 1.99 -20.20
C LEU A 576 7.51 1.26 -20.28
N ASP A 577 8.58 1.96 -20.66
CA ASP A 577 9.94 1.44 -20.76
C ASP A 577 10.93 2.43 -20.12
N MET A 578 11.11 2.26 -18.81
CA MET A 578 11.95 3.15 -18.01
C MET A 578 13.44 3.00 -18.31
N SER A 579 13.87 2.00 -19.09
CA SER A 579 15.27 1.86 -19.52
C SER A 579 15.73 3.04 -20.39
N LYS A 580 14.79 3.72 -21.06
CA LYS A 580 15.04 4.91 -21.88
C LYS A 580 15.58 6.10 -21.10
N LEU A 581 15.35 6.16 -19.78
CA LEU A 581 15.85 7.25 -18.93
C LEU A 581 17.39 7.34 -18.92
N THR A 582 18.08 6.25 -19.21
CA THR A 582 19.56 6.23 -19.31
C THR A 582 20.12 7.22 -20.34
N GLN A 583 19.30 7.65 -21.31
CA GLN A 583 19.67 8.69 -22.27
C GLN A 583 19.93 10.05 -21.62
N LEU A 584 19.34 10.33 -20.45
CA LEU A 584 19.55 11.57 -19.68
C LEU A 584 21.01 11.73 -19.22
N SER A 585 21.75 10.64 -19.05
CA SER A 585 23.16 10.67 -18.64
C SER A 585 24.04 11.50 -19.58
N LYS A 586 23.68 11.60 -20.87
CA LYS A 586 24.38 12.43 -21.87
C LYS A 586 24.29 13.94 -21.59
N TYR A 587 23.28 14.35 -20.82
CA TYR A 587 22.99 15.74 -20.50
C TYR A 587 23.34 16.11 -19.05
N ALA A 588 23.86 15.15 -18.26
CA ALA A 588 24.14 15.35 -16.83
C ALA A 588 25.14 16.48 -16.55
N GLU A 589 26.02 16.81 -17.50
CA GLU A 589 26.99 17.91 -17.41
C GLU A 589 26.61 19.14 -18.24
N ASP A 590 25.50 19.10 -18.99
CA ASP A 590 25.04 20.23 -19.80
C ASP A 590 24.45 21.33 -18.93
N GLU A 591 25.05 22.52 -18.98
CA GLU A 591 24.68 23.63 -18.09
C GLU A 591 23.26 24.15 -18.32
N LYS A 592 22.77 24.11 -19.56
CA LYS A 592 21.40 24.54 -19.88
C LYS A 592 20.39 23.56 -19.34
N PHE A 593 20.65 22.27 -19.47
CA PHE A 593 19.82 21.20 -18.93
C PHE A 593 19.82 21.21 -17.39
N GLN A 594 20.99 21.33 -16.76
CA GLN A 594 21.10 21.48 -15.29
C GLN A 594 20.30 22.69 -14.77
N LYS A 595 20.31 23.81 -15.50
CA LYS A 595 19.50 24.98 -15.15
C LYS A 595 18.01 24.66 -15.17
N LYS A 596 17.51 24.06 -16.26
CA LYS A 596 16.10 23.62 -16.37
C LYS A 596 15.73 22.62 -15.27
N TRP A 597 16.62 21.67 -14.99
CA TRP A 597 16.45 20.67 -13.91
C TRP A 597 16.29 21.32 -12.53
N ASN A 598 17.15 22.29 -12.23
CA ASN A 598 17.09 23.03 -10.97
C ASN A 598 15.84 23.94 -10.89
N ASP A 599 15.41 24.53 -12.01
CA ASP A 599 14.17 25.32 -12.09
C ASP A 599 12.93 24.43 -11.76
N VAL A 600 12.91 23.19 -12.24
CA VAL A 600 11.87 22.19 -11.87
C VAL A 600 11.91 21.86 -10.38
N LYS A 601 13.10 21.58 -9.81
CA LYS A 601 13.25 21.29 -8.38
C LYS A 601 12.77 22.46 -7.52
N GLN A 602 13.16 23.70 -7.87
CA GLN A 602 12.71 24.88 -7.15
C GLN A 602 11.19 25.04 -7.18
N PHE A 603 10.55 24.81 -8.33
CA PHE A 603 9.09 24.87 -8.43
C PHE A 603 8.42 23.88 -7.47
N ASN A 604 8.94 22.65 -7.37
CA ASN A 604 8.40 21.66 -6.44
C ASN A 604 8.65 22.03 -4.97
N LYS A 605 9.81 22.62 -4.65
CA LYS A 605 10.08 23.16 -3.31
C LYS A 605 9.10 24.24 -2.91
N GLN A 606 8.70 25.09 -3.87
CA GLN A 606 7.70 26.11 -3.66
C GLN A 606 6.34 25.50 -3.31
N ARG A 607 5.91 24.45 -4.02
CA ARG A 607 4.68 23.69 -3.72
C ARG A 607 4.70 23.09 -2.31
N LEU A 608 5.83 22.53 -1.88
CA LEU A 608 5.94 22.01 -0.52
C LEU A 608 5.91 23.11 0.54
N ALA A 609 6.53 24.27 0.29
CA ALA A 609 6.42 25.42 1.17
C ALA A 609 4.97 25.94 1.26
N ASP A 610 4.22 25.90 0.16
CA ASP A 610 2.79 26.24 0.16
C ASP A 610 1.95 25.25 0.97
N LEU A 611 2.24 23.95 0.85
CA LEU A 611 1.59 22.93 1.68
C LEU A 611 1.90 23.14 3.17
N ILE A 612 3.15 23.38 3.54
CA ILE A 612 3.56 23.63 4.93
C ILE A 612 2.87 24.89 5.46
N LYS A 613 2.80 25.97 4.67
CA LYS A 613 2.05 27.17 5.02
C LYS A 613 0.56 26.88 5.25
N LYS A 614 -0.08 26.11 4.36
CA LYS A 614 -1.49 25.70 4.50
C LYS A 614 -1.72 24.89 5.79
N LEU A 615 -0.83 23.95 6.09
CA LEU A 615 -0.87 23.13 7.30
C LEU A 615 -0.56 23.93 8.58
N ASN A 616 0.17 25.04 8.46
CA ASN A 616 0.54 25.94 9.54
C ASN A 616 -0.35 27.20 9.58
N ASN A 617 -1.65 27.04 9.33
CA ASN A 617 -2.66 28.10 9.46
C ASN A 617 -2.36 29.38 8.64
N GLY A 618 -1.70 29.23 7.49
CA GLY A 618 -1.37 30.34 6.60
C GLY A 618 -0.06 31.06 6.96
N VAL A 619 0.71 30.59 7.94
CA VAL A 619 1.99 31.20 8.36
C VAL A 619 3.16 30.44 7.74
N ASP A 620 4.05 31.15 7.07
CA ASP A 620 5.26 30.59 6.49
C ASP A 620 6.26 30.16 7.57
N ILE A 621 6.80 28.94 7.43
CA ILE A 621 7.93 28.43 8.24
C ILE A 621 9.24 28.53 7.48
N ILE A 622 9.19 28.38 6.15
CA ILE A 622 10.35 28.34 5.27
C ILE A 622 10.52 29.72 4.62
N GLU A 623 11.71 30.29 4.73
CA GLU A 623 12.06 31.55 4.06
C GLU A 623 12.10 31.36 2.54
N ARG A 624 11.23 32.08 1.83
CA ARG A 624 10.96 31.91 0.39
C ARG A 624 12.03 32.57 -0.47
N ASP A 625 12.58 33.69 -0.03
CA ASP A 625 13.57 34.44 -0.80
C ASP A 625 14.88 33.66 -1.00
N HIS A 626 15.14 32.68 -0.12
CA HIS A 626 16.32 31.84 -0.15
C HIS A 626 16.05 30.40 -0.55
N ILE A 627 14.83 30.05 -0.99
CA ILE A 627 14.41 28.66 -1.22
C ILE A 627 15.31 27.88 -2.19
N ARG A 628 15.88 28.55 -3.20
CA ARG A 628 16.81 27.95 -4.17
C ARG A 628 18.14 27.53 -3.53
N ASN A 629 18.54 28.20 -2.45
CA ASN A 629 19.80 28.00 -1.73
C ASN A 629 19.61 27.30 -0.38
N THR A 630 18.39 26.97 0.03
CA THR A 630 18.08 26.19 1.25
C THR A 630 18.02 24.72 0.91
N LEU A 631 18.75 23.83 1.59
CA LEU A 631 18.63 22.38 1.40
C LEU A 631 17.32 21.85 2.00
N PHE A 632 16.50 21.13 1.22
CA PHE A 632 15.31 20.44 1.73
C PHE A 632 15.67 19.00 2.07
N ASP A 633 15.82 18.73 3.36
CA ASP A 633 16.20 17.44 3.92
C ASP A 633 15.00 16.77 4.59
N ILE A 634 14.64 15.56 4.14
CA ILE A 634 13.34 14.96 4.42
C ILE A 634 13.45 13.54 4.97
N GLN A 635 12.82 13.30 6.13
CA GLN A 635 12.60 11.95 6.68
C GLN A 635 11.11 11.67 6.87
N VAL A 636 10.49 11.05 5.86
CA VAL A 636 9.05 10.69 5.90
C VAL A 636 8.82 9.17 5.82
N LYS A 637 8.46 8.58 6.96
CA LYS A 637 8.17 7.14 7.11
C LYS A 637 7.50 6.89 8.45
N ARG A 638 7.05 5.65 8.71
CA ARG A 638 6.54 5.23 10.03
C ARG A 638 7.54 5.62 11.13
N ILE A 639 7.04 6.19 12.23
CA ILE A 639 7.88 6.54 13.38
C ILE A 639 8.15 5.29 14.20
N HIS A 640 9.43 4.94 14.35
CA HIS A 640 9.88 3.75 15.06
C HIS A 640 11.35 3.90 15.44
N GLU A 641 11.76 3.39 16.60
CA GLU A 641 13.15 3.48 17.06
C GLU A 641 14.18 2.92 16.04
N TYR A 642 13.93 1.77 15.39
CA TYR A 642 14.86 1.24 14.37
C TYR A 642 14.96 2.08 13.09
N LYS A 643 13.97 2.94 12.79
CA LYS A 643 14.00 3.87 11.66
C LYS A 643 14.82 5.13 11.95
N ARG A 644 15.23 5.28 13.21
CA ARG A 644 16.17 6.29 13.72
C ARG A 644 15.81 7.74 13.44
N GLN A 645 14.51 8.09 13.49
CA GLN A 645 14.13 9.51 13.52
C GLN A 645 14.76 10.25 14.72
N GLN A 646 15.03 9.55 15.82
CA GLN A 646 15.78 10.07 16.96
C GLN A 646 17.21 10.46 16.59
N MET A 647 17.92 9.67 15.77
CA MET A 647 19.29 10.00 15.34
C MET A 647 19.31 11.25 14.45
N ASN A 648 18.33 11.36 13.55
CA ASN A 648 18.20 12.57 12.72
C ASN A 648 17.95 13.81 13.58
N ILE A 649 16.93 13.79 14.45
CA ILE A 649 16.64 14.97 15.30
C ILE A 649 17.78 15.28 16.27
N PHE A 650 18.55 14.29 16.72
CA PHE A 650 19.78 14.54 17.48
C PHE A 650 20.85 15.25 16.65
N GLY A 651 21.01 14.89 15.36
CA GLY A 651 21.90 15.62 14.45
C GLY A 651 21.46 17.06 14.22
N VAL A 652 20.13 17.31 14.14
CA VAL A 652 19.57 18.67 14.07
C VAL A 652 19.86 19.45 15.35
N ILE A 653 19.69 18.85 16.52
CA ILE A 653 20.04 19.47 17.81
C ILE A 653 21.55 19.77 17.86
N HIS A 654 22.40 18.84 17.45
CA HIS A 654 23.85 19.03 17.39
C HIS A 654 24.25 20.22 16.49
N ARG A 655 23.68 20.31 15.28
CA ARG A 655 23.87 21.43 14.35
C ARG A 655 23.45 22.75 15.00
N TYR A 656 22.27 22.80 15.61
CA TYR A 656 21.76 23.98 16.30
C TYR A 656 22.66 24.42 17.46
N LEU A 657 23.03 23.49 18.35
CA LEU A 657 23.91 23.80 19.49
C LEU A 657 25.27 24.33 19.02
N THR A 658 25.83 23.76 17.95
CA THR A 658 27.12 24.21 17.43
C THR A 658 27.02 25.59 16.77
N MET A 659 25.92 25.92 16.08
CA MET A 659 25.66 27.28 15.61
C MET A 659 25.64 28.28 16.79
N LYS A 660 24.96 27.93 17.88
CA LYS A 660 24.89 28.77 19.09
C LYS A 660 26.25 28.95 19.76
N GLU A 661 27.04 27.88 19.89
CA GLU A 661 28.40 27.94 20.44
C GLU A 661 29.30 28.88 19.61
N LEU A 662 29.19 28.86 18.28
CA LEU A 662 29.94 29.77 17.40
C LEU A 662 29.52 31.23 17.60
N LEU A 663 28.22 31.53 17.62
CA LEU A 663 27.71 32.87 17.86
C LEU A 663 28.14 33.40 19.24
N GLN A 664 28.06 32.56 20.28
CA GLN A 664 28.47 32.91 21.64
C GLN A 664 29.98 33.12 21.78
N SER A 665 30.80 32.46 20.96
CA SER A 665 32.24 32.68 20.88
C SER A 665 32.65 33.88 20.01
N GLY A 666 31.68 34.65 19.51
CA GLY A 666 31.89 35.89 18.79
C GLY A 666 31.96 35.76 17.27
N ALA A 667 31.65 34.59 16.71
CA ALA A 667 31.55 34.42 15.25
C ALA A 667 30.38 35.24 14.70
N SER A 668 30.62 35.88 13.55
CA SER A 668 29.58 36.54 12.76
C SER A 668 28.61 35.53 12.14
N ILE A 669 27.41 35.96 11.78
CA ILE A 669 26.44 35.07 11.10
C ILE A 669 27.00 34.57 9.77
N GLU A 670 27.80 35.38 9.06
CA GLU A 670 28.46 34.99 7.81
C GLU A 670 29.47 33.86 8.00
N GLU A 671 30.17 33.83 9.14
CA GLU A 671 31.08 32.72 9.49
C GLU A 671 30.29 31.45 9.84
N VAL A 672 29.17 31.60 10.56
CA VAL A 672 28.27 30.47 10.84
C VAL A 672 27.69 29.89 9.55
N VAL A 673 27.23 30.72 8.61
CA VAL A 673 26.69 30.28 7.30
C VAL A 673 27.71 29.47 6.50
N LYS A 674 29.00 29.82 6.55
CA LYS A 674 30.07 29.11 5.83
C LYS A 674 30.27 27.68 6.34
N LYS A 675 30.00 27.45 7.63
CA LYS A 675 30.12 26.14 8.27
C LYS A 675 28.81 25.36 8.24
N TYR A 676 27.70 26.01 8.59
CA TYR A 676 26.36 25.43 8.61
C TYR A 676 25.41 26.26 7.74
N PRO A 677 25.34 25.95 6.44
CA PRO A 677 24.50 26.67 5.49
C PRO A 677 23.00 26.41 5.69
N ARG A 678 22.15 27.08 4.89
CA ARG A 678 20.69 27.05 5.05
C ARG A 678 20.10 25.66 4.82
N LYS A 679 19.37 25.13 5.78
CA LYS A 679 18.70 23.83 5.71
C LYS A 679 17.31 23.86 6.35
N VAL A 680 16.36 23.12 5.77
CA VAL A 680 15.10 22.78 6.42
C VAL A 680 15.02 21.27 6.59
N SER A 681 14.86 20.81 7.83
CA SER A 681 14.66 19.41 8.18
C SER A 681 13.17 19.14 8.32
N ILE A 682 12.64 18.28 7.45
CA ILE A 682 11.21 17.98 7.34
C ILE A 682 10.99 16.53 7.76
N PHE A 683 10.20 16.35 8.80
CA PHE A 683 9.77 15.04 9.30
C PHE A 683 8.32 14.78 8.94
N GLY A 684 7.95 13.51 8.86
CA GLY A 684 6.54 13.13 8.76
C GLY A 684 6.36 11.63 8.93
N GLY A 685 5.22 11.23 9.46
CA GLY A 685 4.95 9.83 9.75
C GLY A 685 3.95 9.63 10.87
N LYS A 686 3.46 8.40 10.98
CA LYS A 686 2.54 7.98 12.03
C LYS A 686 3.25 7.04 13.00
N SER A 687 2.98 7.20 14.30
CA SER A 687 3.33 6.22 15.34
C SER A 687 2.18 5.25 15.56
N ALA A 688 2.44 4.01 15.98
CA ALA A 688 1.36 3.13 16.43
C ALA A 688 0.72 3.71 17.72
N PRO A 689 -0.61 3.59 17.92
CA PRO A 689 -1.29 4.27 19.03
C PRO A 689 -0.74 3.92 20.42
N GLY A 690 -0.30 2.67 20.60
CA GLY A 690 0.28 2.17 21.85
C GLY A 690 1.80 2.30 21.99
N TYR A 691 2.50 2.83 20.98
CA TYR A 691 3.97 2.89 21.00
C TYR A 691 4.46 4.19 21.62
N TYR A 692 4.71 4.13 22.93
CA TYR A 692 5.11 5.28 23.74
C TYR A 692 6.38 5.98 23.23
N MET A 693 7.47 5.26 22.98
CA MET A 693 8.74 5.83 22.52
C MET A 693 8.60 6.54 21.17
N ALA A 694 7.90 5.92 20.21
CA ALA A 694 7.65 6.55 18.91
C ALA A 694 6.79 7.83 19.03
N LYS A 695 5.82 7.88 19.95
CA LYS A 695 5.08 9.12 20.25
C LYS A 695 5.97 10.18 20.92
N LEU A 696 6.89 9.80 21.80
CA LEU A 696 7.88 10.71 22.37
C LEU A 696 8.81 11.30 21.31
N ILE A 697 9.21 10.53 20.30
CA ILE A 697 10.03 11.05 19.19
C ILE A 697 9.27 12.13 18.41
N ILE A 698 7.97 11.92 18.11
CA ILE A 698 7.12 12.96 17.48
C ILE A 698 7.09 14.22 18.35
N LYS A 699 6.90 14.05 19.67
CA LYS A 699 6.91 15.16 20.61
C LYS A 699 8.24 15.91 20.61
N LEU A 700 9.36 15.19 20.65
CA LEU A 700 10.70 15.77 20.61
C LEU A 700 10.92 16.59 19.33
N ILE A 701 10.55 16.08 18.16
CA ILE A 701 10.70 16.80 16.90
C ILE A 701 9.94 18.13 16.93
N ASN A 702 8.68 18.13 17.41
CA ASN A 702 7.88 19.34 17.51
C ASN A 702 8.45 20.32 18.56
N SER A 703 8.88 19.83 19.71
CA SER A 703 9.55 20.63 20.74
C SER A 703 10.84 21.30 20.24
N VAL A 704 11.65 20.59 19.44
CA VAL A 704 12.85 21.16 18.82
C VAL A 704 12.47 22.18 17.76
N ALA A 705 11.44 21.91 16.95
CA ALA A 705 10.94 22.86 15.96
C ALA A 705 10.47 24.18 16.60
N ASP A 706 9.76 24.12 17.73
CA ASP A 706 9.31 25.32 18.46
C ASP A 706 10.47 26.18 18.93
N VAL A 707 11.58 25.58 19.39
CA VAL A 707 12.77 26.33 19.82
C VAL A 707 13.54 26.87 18.62
N VAL A 708 13.90 26.01 17.67
CA VAL A 708 14.76 26.37 16.54
C VAL A 708 14.10 27.38 15.61
N ASN A 709 12.82 27.19 15.28
CA ASN A 709 12.14 28.08 14.33
C ASN A 709 11.92 29.49 14.87
N ASN A 710 11.89 29.66 16.19
CA ASN A 710 11.66 30.94 16.86
C ASN A 710 12.96 31.61 17.36
N ASP A 711 14.13 30.97 17.21
CA ASP A 711 15.41 31.57 17.56
C ASP A 711 15.87 32.58 16.49
N LYS A 712 15.81 33.87 16.85
CA LYS A 712 16.22 34.97 15.97
C LYS A 712 17.73 35.07 15.77
N GLU A 713 18.54 34.50 16.67
CA GLU A 713 20.00 34.61 16.59
C GLU A 713 20.56 33.85 15.38
N ILE A 714 19.89 32.77 14.95
CA ILE A 714 20.35 31.92 13.83
C ILE A 714 19.80 32.35 12.46
N GLN A 715 19.10 33.49 12.34
CA GLN A 715 18.66 34.14 11.08
C GLN A 715 18.17 33.19 9.97
N ASP A 716 17.23 32.30 10.30
CA ASP A 716 16.61 31.34 9.37
C ASP A 716 17.58 30.35 8.68
N LEU A 717 18.78 30.15 9.24
CA LEU A 717 19.74 29.16 8.75
C LEU A 717 19.27 27.72 8.94
N LEU A 718 18.46 27.47 9.95
CA LEU A 718 17.90 26.15 10.23
C LEU A 718 16.42 26.28 10.56
N LYS A 719 15.60 25.46 9.89
CA LYS A 719 14.18 25.28 10.21
C LYS A 719 13.87 23.80 10.37
N VAL A 720 12.91 23.48 11.23
CA VAL A 720 12.43 22.11 11.46
C VAL A 720 10.92 22.10 11.34
N TYR A 721 10.35 21.13 10.63
CA TYR A 721 8.90 21.02 10.55
C TYR A 721 8.44 19.57 10.54
N PHE A 722 7.36 19.26 11.26
CA PHE A 722 6.71 17.96 11.23
C PHE A 722 5.42 18.06 10.43
N ILE A 723 5.35 17.35 9.30
CA ILE A 723 4.15 17.28 8.47
C ILE A 723 3.16 16.29 9.11
N PRO A 724 1.99 16.76 9.61
CA PRO A 724 0.99 15.89 10.18
C PRO A 724 0.32 15.02 9.11
N ASP A 725 -0.15 13.86 9.55
CA ASP A 725 -0.99 12.95 8.77
C ASP A 725 -0.40 12.57 7.41
N TYR A 726 0.89 12.24 7.39
CA TYR A 726 1.56 11.76 6.18
C TYR A 726 0.78 10.61 5.52
N ASN A 727 0.42 10.82 4.24
CA ASN A 727 -0.36 9.92 3.39
C ASN A 727 0.15 10.01 1.92
N VAL A 728 -0.54 9.38 0.96
CA VAL A 728 -0.08 9.39 -0.45
C VAL A 728 -0.14 10.79 -1.06
N SER A 729 -1.24 11.53 -0.87
CA SER A 729 -1.35 12.88 -1.41
C SER A 729 -0.25 13.82 -0.90
N LYS A 730 0.08 13.76 0.39
CA LYS A 730 1.20 14.53 0.93
C LYS A 730 2.54 14.05 0.36
N ALA A 731 2.74 12.73 0.20
CA ALA A 731 3.95 12.19 -0.43
C ALA A 731 4.13 12.66 -1.88
N GLU A 732 3.04 12.81 -2.65
CA GLU A 732 3.07 13.32 -4.03
C GLU A 732 3.53 14.78 -4.13
N ILE A 733 3.45 15.56 -3.04
CA ILE A 733 4.03 16.91 -2.95
C ILE A 733 5.46 16.90 -2.37
N ILE A 734 5.67 16.08 -1.34
CA ILE A 734 6.93 16.02 -0.59
C ILE A 734 8.07 15.44 -1.45
N THR A 735 7.83 14.32 -2.12
CA THR A 735 8.88 13.60 -2.85
C THR A 735 9.50 14.43 -3.98
N PRO A 736 8.72 15.09 -4.86
CA PRO A 736 9.29 15.94 -5.92
C PRO A 736 10.11 17.13 -5.40
N ALA A 737 9.82 17.60 -4.18
CA ALA A 737 10.45 18.76 -3.56
C ALA A 737 11.75 18.43 -2.80
N SER A 738 11.99 17.16 -2.47
CA SER A 738 13.19 16.73 -1.71
C SER A 738 14.46 16.99 -2.50
N ASP A 739 15.43 17.64 -1.85
CA ASP A 739 16.82 17.64 -2.29
C ASP A 739 17.53 16.41 -1.72
N LEU A 740 17.41 16.20 -0.40
CA LEU A 740 17.95 15.06 0.33
C LEU A 740 16.81 14.28 1.02
N SER A 741 16.97 12.96 1.11
CA SER A 741 16.05 12.07 1.80
C SER A 741 16.79 11.09 2.73
N GLU A 742 16.27 10.93 3.93
CA GLU A 742 16.88 10.21 5.04
C GLU A 742 16.42 8.75 5.09
N HIS A 743 17.34 7.82 4.80
CA HIS A 743 17.13 6.38 4.78
C HIS A 743 18.08 5.67 5.74
N ILE A 744 17.96 6.03 7.02
CA ILE A 744 18.96 5.82 8.06
C ILE A 744 18.60 4.73 9.08
N SER A 745 17.84 3.70 8.71
CA SER A 745 17.50 2.62 9.66
C SER A 745 18.78 1.89 10.12
N THR A 746 18.77 1.25 11.29
CA THR A 746 19.90 0.41 11.72
C THR A 746 20.15 -0.67 10.67
N ALA A 747 21.40 -0.91 10.26
CA ALA A 747 21.69 -1.86 9.19
C ALA A 747 21.15 -3.28 9.51
N GLY A 748 20.60 -3.96 8.51
CA GLY A 748 19.97 -5.27 8.66
C GLY A 748 18.55 -5.24 9.20
N THR A 749 17.87 -4.08 9.25
CA THR A 749 16.48 -3.99 9.74
C THR A 749 15.45 -3.71 8.64
N GLU A 750 15.89 -3.19 7.49
CA GLU A 750 15.02 -2.96 6.33
C GLU A 750 15.10 -4.11 5.33
N ALA A 751 13.94 -4.69 4.99
CA ALA A 751 13.88 -5.67 3.91
C ALA A 751 14.05 -5.04 2.51
N SER A 752 13.65 -3.77 2.34
CA SER A 752 13.64 -3.06 1.05
C SER A 752 13.54 -1.55 1.31
N GLY A 753 12.60 -0.83 0.69
CA GLY A 753 12.36 0.60 0.92
C GLY A 753 11.81 1.30 -0.32
N THR A 754 10.48 1.26 -0.52
CA THR A 754 9.87 1.83 -1.73
C THR A 754 9.84 3.35 -1.75
N SER A 755 9.94 4.04 -0.60
CA SER A 755 10.07 5.51 -0.62
C SER A 755 11.44 5.97 -1.11
N ASN A 756 12.50 5.19 -0.88
CA ASN A 756 13.85 5.45 -1.38
C ASN A 756 13.82 5.61 -2.91
N MET A 757 13.17 4.64 -3.58
CA MET A 757 12.99 4.63 -5.03
C MET A 757 12.23 5.87 -5.53
N LYS A 758 11.22 6.35 -4.77
CA LYS A 758 10.42 7.54 -5.16
C LYS A 758 11.25 8.81 -5.13
N PHE A 759 12.07 8.99 -4.09
CA PHE A 759 12.95 10.16 -3.97
C PHE A 759 13.95 10.20 -5.11
N VAL A 760 14.63 9.08 -5.37
CA VAL A 760 15.61 8.95 -6.46
C VAL A 760 14.96 9.16 -7.83
N MET A 761 13.75 8.63 -8.07
CA MET A 761 12.97 8.86 -9.30
C MET A 761 12.64 10.34 -9.55
N ASN A 762 12.68 11.17 -8.51
CA ASN A 762 12.44 12.60 -8.56
C ASN A 762 13.71 13.45 -8.39
N GLY A 763 14.89 12.83 -8.50
CA GLY A 763 16.19 13.49 -8.37
C GLY A 763 16.53 13.93 -6.96
N GLY A 764 15.83 13.45 -5.93
CA GLY A 764 16.29 13.56 -4.54
C GLY A 764 17.43 12.59 -4.28
N LEU A 765 18.48 13.06 -3.63
CA LEU A 765 19.62 12.23 -3.22
C LEU A 765 19.32 11.55 -1.87
N ILE A 766 20.01 10.44 -1.61
CA ILE A 766 19.84 9.68 -0.38
C ILE A 766 21.05 9.92 0.53
N ILE A 767 20.77 10.17 1.80
CA ILE A 767 21.69 9.85 2.90
C ILE A 767 21.14 8.63 3.62
N GLY A 768 21.96 7.60 3.81
CA GLY A 768 21.46 6.34 4.31
C GLY A 768 22.51 5.36 4.79
N THR A 769 22.05 4.35 5.51
CA THR A 769 22.85 3.16 5.84
C THR A 769 22.93 2.22 4.65
N VAL A 770 23.92 1.32 4.67
CA VAL A 770 24.04 0.22 3.72
C VAL A 770 23.02 -0.88 4.07
N ASP A 771 21.74 -0.57 3.87
CA ASP A 771 20.60 -1.41 4.28
C ASP A 771 19.43 -1.38 3.29
N GLY A 772 18.66 -2.46 3.24
CA GLY A 772 17.46 -2.57 2.40
C GLY A 772 17.67 -2.11 0.95
N ALA A 773 16.76 -1.27 0.46
CA ALA A 773 16.81 -0.77 -0.93
C ALA A 773 17.99 0.17 -1.23
N ASN A 774 18.70 0.70 -0.22
CA ASN A 774 19.86 1.56 -0.48
C ASN A 774 20.97 0.79 -1.20
N VAL A 775 21.13 -0.50 -0.90
CA VAL A 775 22.15 -1.36 -1.53
C VAL A 775 21.93 -1.45 -3.04
N GLU A 776 20.71 -1.79 -3.45
CA GLU A 776 20.38 -1.91 -4.87
C GLU A 776 20.32 -0.55 -5.56
N ILE A 777 19.85 0.51 -4.88
CA ILE A 777 19.90 1.86 -5.45
C ILE A 777 21.35 2.26 -5.73
N THR A 778 22.26 2.02 -4.79
CA THR A 778 23.71 2.28 -4.96
C THR A 778 24.26 1.56 -6.19
N ARG A 779 23.87 0.29 -6.39
CA ARG A 779 24.26 -0.50 -7.57
C ARG A 779 23.79 0.14 -8.88
N GLU A 780 22.53 0.58 -8.94
CA GLU A 780 21.95 1.12 -10.18
C GLU A 780 22.43 2.56 -10.48
N ILE A 781 22.46 3.44 -9.47
CA ILE A 781 22.80 4.86 -9.68
C ILE A 781 24.30 5.14 -9.58
N GLY A 782 25.08 4.23 -9.02
CA GLY A 782 26.52 4.39 -8.74
C GLY A 782 26.80 4.95 -7.34
N GLU A 783 27.85 4.43 -6.70
CA GLU A 783 28.27 4.78 -5.33
C GLU A 783 28.57 6.27 -5.17
N ASP A 784 29.10 6.92 -6.20
CA ASP A 784 29.37 8.36 -6.19
C ASP A 784 28.09 9.22 -6.05
N ASN A 785 26.90 8.67 -6.27
CA ASN A 785 25.64 9.42 -6.32
C ASN A 785 24.75 9.25 -5.06
N ILE A 786 25.26 8.58 -4.02
CA ILE A 786 24.58 8.35 -2.74
C ILE A 786 25.52 8.66 -1.57
N PHE A 787 24.96 9.15 -0.44
CA PHE A 787 25.72 9.45 0.77
C PHE A 787 25.54 8.33 1.79
N LEU A 788 26.42 7.33 1.76
CA LEU A 788 26.39 6.19 2.67
C LEU A 788 27.17 6.46 3.96
N PHE A 789 26.68 5.95 5.09
CA PHE A 789 27.37 6.02 6.38
C PHE A 789 26.98 4.88 7.33
N GLY A 790 27.64 4.83 8.48
CA GLY A 790 27.30 3.97 9.59
C GLY A 790 27.85 2.56 9.46
N ASN A 791 27.50 1.73 10.43
CA ASN A 791 27.94 0.34 10.50
C ASN A 791 27.21 -0.56 9.50
N LEU A 792 27.89 -1.62 9.08
CA LEU A 792 27.33 -2.68 8.24
C LEU A 792 26.56 -3.70 9.07
N ALA A 793 25.63 -4.42 8.44
CA ALA A 793 24.74 -5.38 9.11
C ALA A 793 25.53 -6.48 9.86
N GLU A 794 26.67 -6.92 9.33
CA GLU A 794 27.53 -7.92 9.98
C GLU A 794 28.13 -7.47 11.31
N ASN A 795 28.27 -6.17 11.56
CA ASN A 795 28.88 -5.64 12.78
C ASN A 795 27.85 -5.43 13.90
N VAL A 796 26.55 -5.43 13.57
CA VAL A 796 25.48 -4.99 14.49
C VAL A 796 25.40 -5.83 15.76
N ASP A 797 25.47 -7.16 15.63
CA ASP A 797 25.36 -8.05 16.79
C ASP A 797 26.58 -7.96 17.73
N GLU A 798 27.78 -7.75 17.17
CA GLU A 798 28.99 -7.51 17.97
C GLU A 798 28.90 -6.19 18.74
N LEU A 799 28.41 -5.12 18.09
CA LEU A 799 28.24 -3.81 18.74
C LEU A 799 27.18 -3.86 19.84
N ARG A 800 26.04 -4.51 19.60
CA ARG A 800 25.02 -4.76 20.64
C ARG A 800 25.57 -5.53 21.83
N TYR A 801 26.38 -6.57 21.55
CA TYR A 801 27.07 -7.32 22.59
C TYR A 801 28.01 -6.40 23.39
N LYS A 802 28.81 -5.56 22.71
CA LYS A 802 29.67 -4.58 23.40
C LYS A 802 28.85 -3.64 24.28
N HIS A 803 27.78 -3.02 23.79
CA HIS A 803 26.93 -2.15 24.63
C HIS A 803 26.36 -2.84 25.88
N GLN A 804 26.07 -4.14 25.79
CA GLN A 804 25.52 -4.90 26.91
C GLN A 804 26.58 -5.27 27.97
N PHE A 805 27.82 -5.55 27.57
CA PHE A 805 28.86 -6.12 28.45
C PHE A 805 30.09 -5.22 28.66
N HIS A 806 30.27 -4.20 27.82
CA HIS A 806 31.39 -3.28 27.75
C HIS A 806 30.87 -1.84 27.56
N ASN A 807 30.75 -1.09 28.65
CA ASN A 807 30.27 0.29 28.57
C ASN A 807 31.38 1.23 28.06
N GLU A 808 31.37 1.54 26.76
CA GLU A 808 32.31 2.47 26.11
C GLU A 808 31.87 3.95 26.22
N GLY A 809 30.69 4.22 26.81
CA GLY A 809 30.11 5.55 26.90
C GLY A 809 29.56 6.07 25.57
N VAL A 810 29.01 7.29 25.59
CA VAL A 810 28.48 7.96 24.38
C VAL A 810 29.49 8.96 23.81
N PRO A 811 29.59 9.13 22.48
CA PRO A 811 30.46 10.14 21.87
C PRO A 811 30.19 11.55 22.40
N ALA A 812 31.21 12.41 22.46
CA ALA A 812 31.08 13.74 23.04
C ALA A 812 30.04 14.62 22.32
N SER A 813 29.92 14.49 20.99
CA SER A 813 28.90 15.17 20.19
C SER A 813 27.48 14.76 20.59
N LEU A 814 27.24 13.46 20.78
CA LEU A 814 25.95 12.94 21.24
C LEU A 814 25.70 13.27 22.71
N ALA A 815 26.71 13.20 23.57
CA ALA A 815 26.62 13.56 24.98
C ALA A 815 26.08 14.98 25.15
N LYS A 816 26.62 15.95 24.39
CA LYS A 816 26.13 17.34 24.38
C LYS A 816 24.64 17.45 24.04
N VAL A 817 24.17 16.68 23.05
CA VAL A 817 22.75 16.66 22.65
C VAL A 817 21.88 16.11 23.78
N LEU A 818 22.27 14.95 24.33
CA LEU A 818 21.53 14.30 25.41
C LEU A 818 21.49 15.18 26.67
N ASP A 819 22.59 15.87 26.98
CA ASP A 819 22.68 16.76 28.14
C ASP A 819 21.83 18.03 27.94
N ALA A 820 21.77 18.59 26.73
CA ALA A 820 20.86 19.71 26.41
C ALA A 820 19.39 19.30 26.58
N MET A 821 19.01 18.09 26.13
CA MET A 821 17.68 17.55 26.34
C MET A 821 17.37 17.35 27.83
N GLN A 822 18.30 16.75 28.58
CA GLN A 822 18.18 16.50 30.01
C GLN A 822 18.05 17.80 30.83
N ASN A 823 18.73 18.86 30.41
CA ASN A 823 18.66 20.18 31.05
C ASN A 823 17.39 20.97 30.69
N GLY A 824 16.46 20.38 29.93
CA GLY A 824 15.16 20.98 29.62
C GLY A 824 15.18 21.99 28.47
N ALA A 825 16.23 22.03 27.64
CA ALA A 825 16.34 23.01 26.53
C ALA A 825 15.14 22.99 25.56
N PHE A 826 14.49 21.82 25.41
CA PHE A 826 13.35 21.60 24.52
C PHE A 826 12.06 21.22 25.26
N SER A 827 12.09 21.15 26.60
CA SER A 827 10.89 20.94 27.43
C SER A 827 11.07 21.59 28.80
N PRO A 828 11.05 22.94 28.88
CA PRO A 828 11.33 23.65 30.13
C PRO A 828 10.22 23.45 31.18
N GLN A 829 9.02 23.02 30.77
CA GLN A 829 7.93 22.71 31.71
C GLN A 829 8.03 21.31 32.32
N ASN A 830 8.76 20.39 31.67
CA ASN A 830 8.96 19.03 32.15
C ASN A 830 10.33 18.49 31.72
N HIS A 831 11.36 18.75 32.52
CA HIS A 831 12.74 18.33 32.22
C HIS A 831 12.89 16.80 32.13
N SER A 832 11.94 16.03 32.67
CA SER A 832 11.95 14.56 32.63
C SER A 832 11.21 13.98 31.42
N GLU A 833 10.58 14.80 30.56
CA GLU A 833 9.72 14.32 29.46
C GLU A 833 10.46 13.38 28.50
N PHE A 834 11.71 13.70 28.18
CA PHE A 834 12.53 12.94 27.22
C PHE A 834 13.51 11.96 27.87
N MET A 835 13.47 11.80 29.20
CA MET A 835 14.34 10.84 29.91
C MET A 835 14.23 9.41 29.36
N PRO A 836 13.05 8.86 29.02
CA PRO A 836 12.97 7.53 28.42
C PRO A 836 13.79 7.37 27.13
N LEU A 837 13.84 8.41 26.29
CA LEU A 837 14.67 8.42 25.07
C LEU A 837 16.16 8.44 25.42
N ILE A 838 16.55 9.26 26.39
CA ILE A 838 17.94 9.35 26.85
C ILE A 838 18.39 8.02 27.48
N ASP A 839 17.58 7.45 28.36
CA ASP A 839 17.86 6.21 29.09
C ASP A 839 17.91 5.00 28.16
N SER A 840 17.15 5.00 27.06
CA SER A 840 17.22 3.94 26.05
C SER A 840 18.64 3.79 25.46
N ILE A 841 19.36 4.91 25.36
CA ILE A 841 20.73 4.96 24.84
C ILE A 841 21.74 4.82 25.98
N LYS A 842 21.66 5.68 27.02
CA LYS A 842 22.66 5.73 28.10
C LYS A 842 22.62 4.51 29.04
N SER A 843 21.48 3.84 29.18
CA SER A 843 21.27 2.85 30.26
C SER A 843 20.70 1.51 29.80
N HIS A 844 20.11 1.43 28.62
CA HIS A 844 19.48 0.20 28.11
C HIS A 844 20.14 -0.33 26.82
N GLY A 845 21.44 -0.05 26.66
CA GLY A 845 22.31 -0.71 25.69
C GLY A 845 22.16 -0.24 24.24
N ASP A 846 21.49 0.89 23.99
CA ASP A 846 21.39 1.53 22.67
C ASP A 846 21.20 0.54 21.51
N TYR A 847 20.15 -0.29 21.60
CA TYR A 847 19.96 -1.46 20.72
C TYR A 847 19.95 -1.12 19.22
N TYR A 848 19.65 0.13 18.87
CA TYR A 848 19.59 0.64 17.50
C TYR A 848 20.84 1.41 17.07
N LEU A 849 21.91 1.37 17.86
CA LEU A 849 23.24 1.88 17.53
C LEU A 849 23.20 3.35 17.12
N VAL A 850 22.46 4.17 17.89
CA VAL A 850 22.41 5.62 17.65
C VAL A 850 23.77 6.23 17.97
N SER A 851 24.42 5.78 19.04
CA SER A 851 25.73 6.25 19.49
C SER A 851 26.86 5.87 18.55
N ASP A 852 26.88 4.63 18.06
CA ASP A 852 27.95 4.15 17.17
C ASP A 852 27.95 4.86 15.82
N ASP A 853 26.77 5.14 15.27
CA ASP A 853 26.63 5.75 13.94
C ASP A 853 26.62 7.29 13.96
N PHE A 854 26.54 7.93 15.14
CA PHE A 854 26.29 9.37 15.24
C PHE A 854 27.38 10.23 14.60
N GLU A 855 28.65 9.93 14.86
CA GLU A 855 29.80 10.66 14.29
C GLU A 855 29.89 10.50 12.77
N ALA A 856 29.67 9.28 12.27
CA ALA A 856 29.64 9.01 10.84
C ALA A 856 28.47 9.74 10.16
N TYR A 857 27.30 9.78 10.81
CA TYR A 857 26.12 10.49 10.33
C TYR A 857 26.37 12.00 10.20
N ILE A 858 26.86 12.66 11.26
CA ILE A 858 27.11 14.11 11.22
C ILE A 858 28.23 14.47 10.22
N SER A 859 29.27 13.63 10.10
CA SER A 859 30.34 13.82 9.11
C SER A 859 29.81 13.73 7.68
N THR A 860 28.87 12.81 7.44
CA THR A 860 28.24 12.65 6.13
C THR A 860 27.30 13.82 5.81
N GLN A 861 26.61 14.36 6.81
CA GLN A 861 25.84 15.61 6.65
C GLN A 861 26.72 16.82 6.28
N GLU A 862 27.95 16.90 6.82
CA GLU A 862 28.91 17.94 6.41
C GLU A 862 29.33 17.79 4.95
N LEU A 863 29.52 16.55 4.46
CA LEU A 863 29.76 16.28 3.04
C LEU A 863 28.57 16.69 2.17
N VAL A 864 27.34 16.40 2.60
CA VAL A 864 26.11 16.84 1.92
C VAL A 864 26.08 18.37 1.83
N ASP A 865 26.33 19.08 2.93
CA ASP A 865 26.37 20.55 2.95
C ASP A 865 27.44 21.08 1.98
N GLN A 866 28.62 20.45 1.94
CA GLN A 866 29.70 20.81 1.01
C GLN A 866 29.26 20.65 -0.45
N VAL A 867 28.72 19.50 -0.84
CA VAL A 867 28.32 19.26 -2.24
C VAL A 867 27.15 20.16 -2.63
N TYR A 868 26.09 20.25 -1.82
CA TYR A 868 24.90 21.05 -2.17
C TYR A 868 25.19 22.55 -2.26
N HIS A 869 25.95 23.11 -1.31
CA HIS A 869 26.14 24.56 -1.22
C HIS A 869 27.41 25.08 -1.89
N LYS A 870 28.47 24.26 -2.01
CA LYS A 870 29.76 24.68 -2.60
C LYS A 870 30.00 24.11 -4.00
N ASP A 871 29.41 22.97 -4.34
CA ASP A 871 29.54 22.34 -5.67
C ASP A 871 28.18 22.00 -6.29
N LYS A 872 27.39 23.05 -6.59
CA LYS A 872 26.03 22.90 -7.11
C LYS A 872 25.99 22.16 -8.46
N LYS A 873 27.04 22.28 -9.29
CA LYS A 873 27.15 21.59 -10.58
C LYS A 873 27.23 20.08 -10.37
N GLU A 874 28.06 19.64 -9.43
CA GLU A 874 28.14 18.24 -9.06
C GLU A 874 26.84 17.73 -8.44
N TRP A 875 26.20 18.50 -7.54
CA TRP A 875 24.89 18.11 -6.98
C TRP A 875 23.84 17.82 -8.06
N LEU A 876 23.74 18.71 -9.06
CA LEU A 876 22.77 18.55 -10.15
C LEU A 876 23.14 17.37 -11.05
N LYS A 877 24.42 17.13 -11.30
CA LYS A 877 24.90 15.94 -12.01
C LYS A 877 24.47 14.66 -11.30
N LYS A 878 24.72 14.56 -9.98
CA LYS A 878 24.29 13.40 -9.17
C LYS A 878 22.77 13.20 -9.25
N SER A 879 22.00 14.28 -9.12
CA SER A 879 20.52 14.25 -9.22
C SER A 879 20.02 13.73 -10.57
N ILE A 880 20.63 14.15 -11.68
CA ILE A 880 20.28 13.71 -13.03
C ILE A 880 20.63 12.24 -13.25
N LEU A 881 21.84 11.81 -12.85
CA LEU A 881 22.29 10.43 -12.99
C LEU A 881 21.44 9.47 -12.14
N SER A 882 21.00 9.90 -10.96
CA SER A 882 20.05 9.17 -10.13
C SER A 882 18.75 8.87 -10.87
N VAL A 883 18.15 9.85 -11.54
CA VAL A 883 16.93 9.64 -12.34
C VAL A 883 17.22 8.83 -13.60
N ALA A 884 18.37 9.04 -14.24
CA ALA A 884 18.73 8.34 -15.47
C ALA A 884 18.78 6.81 -15.28
N ASN A 885 19.18 6.34 -14.09
CA ASN A 885 19.39 4.93 -13.80
C ASN A 885 18.34 4.29 -12.88
N ILE A 886 17.25 5.00 -12.54
CA ILE A 886 16.21 4.47 -11.64
C ILE A 886 15.31 3.39 -12.28
N GLY A 887 15.46 3.13 -13.58
CA GLY A 887 14.48 2.36 -14.36
C GLY A 887 14.23 0.92 -13.87
N PHE A 888 15.23 0.28 -13.26
CA PHE A 888 15.10 -1.06 -12.65
C PHE A 888 14.00 -1.13 -11.57
N PHE A 889 13.74 -0.01 -10.89
CA PHE A 889 12.76 0.08 -9.81
C PHE A 889 11.34 0.41 -10.28
N SER A 890 11.05 0.28 -11.58
CA SER A 890 9.67 0.27 -12.08
C SER A 890 8.91 -0.95 -11.57
N SER A 891 7.70 -0.76 -11.07
CA SER A 891 6.84 -1.88 -10.68
C SER A 891 6.37 -2.72 -11.87
N ASP A 892 6.49 -2.24 -13.12
CA ASP A 892 6.21 -3.06 -14.31
C ASP A 892 7.18 -4.24 -14.41
N ARG A 893 8.48 -3.97 -14.24
CA ARG A 893 9.54 -5.00 -14.20
C ARG A 893 9.29 -6.02 -13.11
N CYS A 894 8.86 -5.57 -11.92
CA CYS A 894 8.48 -6.48 -10.85
C CYS A 894 7.34 -7.40 -11.30
N ILE A 895 6.27 -6.85 -11.88
CA ILE A 895 5.12 -7.65 -12.33
C ILE A 895 5.49 -8.61 -13.44
N GLU A 896 6.38 -8.24 -14.36
CA GLU A 896 6.94 -9.14 -15.37
C GLU A 896 7.68 -10.32 -14.72
N GLU A 897 8.58 -10.05 -13.76
CA GLU A 897 9.27 -11.13 -13.02
C GLU A 897 8.31 -12.04 -12.25
N TYR A 898 7.30 -11.49 -11.57
CA TYR A 898 6.27 -12.29 -10.89
C TYR A 898 5.48 -13.13 -11.90
N ALA A 899 5.08 -12.55 -13.04
CA ALA A 899 4.32 -13.22 -14.07
C ALA A 899 5.09 -14.40 -14.68
N ASP A 900 6.38 -14.21 -14.98
CA ASP A 900 7.22 -15.19 -15.66
C ASP A 900 7.72 -16.30 -14.74
N THR A 901 8.09 -15.96 -13.50
CA THR A 901 8.85 -16.88 -12.62
C THR A 901 8.02 -17.50 -11.49
N ILE A 902 6.85 -16.93 -11.19
CA ILE A 902 6.00 -17.34 -10.06
C ILE A 902 4.61 -17.76 -10.51
N TRP A 903 3.91 -16.89 -11.24
CA TRP A 903 2.51 -17.10 -11.59
C TRP A 903 2.32 -17.89 -12.88
N ASN A 904 3.28 -17.82 -13.80
CA ASN A 904 3.19 -18.30 -15.17
C ASN A 904 1.94 -17.73 -15.85
N ALA A 905 1.80 -16.41 -15.80
CA ALA A 905 0.62 -15.69 -16.28
C ALA A 905 0.99 -14.82 -17.49
N GLU A 906 0.14 -14.84 -18.52
CA GLU A 906 0.37 -14.12 -19.77
C GLU A 906 -0.60 -12.93 -19.92
N PRO A 907 -0.18 -11.85 -20.58
CA PRO A 907 -1.03 -10.69 -20.80
C PRO A 907 -2.17 -10.97 -21.79
N VAL A 908 -3.37 -10.46 -21.49
CA VAL A 908 -4.56 -10.57 -22.36
C VAL A 908 -4.90 -9.20 -22.94
N LYS A 909 -4.17 -8.86 -24.00
CA LYS A 909 -4.28 -7.57 -24.70
C LYS A 909 -5.69 -7.33 -25.25
N PRO A 910 -6.20 -6.08 -25.18
CA PRO A 910 -7.35 -5.64 -25.95
C PRO A 910 -7.14 -5.86 -27.46
N GLU A 911 -8.24 -6.05 -28.19
CA GLU A 911 -8.24 -6.14 -29.66
C GLU A 911 -8.19 -4.76 -30.29
#